data_AF-A0A8T5J9T3-F1
#
_entry.id   AF-A0A8T5J9T3-F1
#
_cell.length_a   1.000
_cell.length_b   1.000
_cell.length_c   1.000
_cell.angle_alpha   90.00
_cell.angle_beta   90.00
_cell.angle_gamma   90.00
#
_symmetry.space_group_name_H-M   'P 1'
#
loop_
_entity.id
_entity.type
_entity.pdbx_description
1 polymer ?
#
loop_
_entity_poly.entity_id
_entity_poly.type
_entity_poly.pdbx_seq_one_letter_code
_entity_poly.pdbx_strand_id
1 'polypeptide(L)'
;MRAVAIVGLLILSSFGSVVAWEPKVAEEGDFIGLRNGDVQSIPISEMQDKSYYGFWMLTHEYPVPSEWIHDLADAGVECWSFLPVSSFHCELNGHTASELERLEVQGMVEMPPSAKIHPKVMPALEGEIKQYMITEGTGFLQVVLSGNELPEGIEDRGDVTVLHHSWRWAKVMVTPSGVEWLAKQSEIEWIEPDFELKLDNDVADGLISADVLQSSSMMAGINASWSGLDGTGVIVAVADSGLDNGINNTNMHPDFRDHILDIKSFSISSGAQSITNPPYNDGASDVSGHGTHVAGSVLGDGTESNGVIKGIAPEAQLYMQAVEVYVDYTTWAENNYPWAVDGYGLRGIPDDINDLFDEAADNGSHIHTNSWGSDADGEYNSRSMQADNSSWNHAGMLILTSAGNNGHDGNNDGEVDLDTMGAPGTAKNVFTIGASENYRPTISYGNFGSGSDEWGELWPGNYSTAPVSTDHAANDSEGMTAFSSRGPADDGRIKPDLAAPGSFILSTLSRSSSTTGWASYNSSYVYMGGTSMACPITAGAAALLYQHMFDNLGHTNPTSALIKGIMTASAHDMTGQYGSATNGAGETAPNNHEGHGLLDLDRAVNSSFVDNESVGTGDSLGFRFVVPNSAPDMHVMLSWTDYPSTTVASTNLVNDLDFALKDPSGNWVEYGNNVDNLYGAKISSPAQGTWEVHINGSNVPQGPQPFALVIDAPYIITNLSSDQDSDGFQDENDDCPTVSGSSTNDLSGCPDTDGDGWSNTGDDFPNEITQWVDTDGDGYGDNPSGQSPDGCVSLSGTSTSDRLGCVDSDSDTWSNPDGLWTTSSGADSCENVWGNSTIDRNGCLDNDGDGQSNLNDILENDSSQWLDTDSDGYYDNANPATDWDDCPTIWGNSTTDLQGCLDSDGDGVSNGGDPWPNDPTRSVDTDGDGISDNLDDCPTFAGNSTWILVGCLDADGDGRTVEYDLFPTDGTQWNDTDGDGFGD
;
A
#
# COMPACT_ATOMS: atom_id res chain seq x y z
N MET A 1 8.17 -57.94 27.78
CA MET A 1 7.46 -56.76 28.34
C MET A 1 8.46 -55.74 28.90
N ARG A 2 9.30 -55.22 27.99
CA ARG A 2 10.08 -53.98 28.01
C ARG A 2 10.23 -53.62 26.52
N ALA A 3 10.33 -52.33 26.18
CA ALA A 3 10.46 -51.79 24.80
C ALA A 3 9.18 -51.67 23.92
N VAL A 4 8.09 -51.04 24.42
CA VAL A 4 7.02 -50.46 23.56
C VAL A 4 6.46 -49.15 24.16
N ALA A 5 7.33 -48.27 24.68
CA ALA A 5 6.90 -47.01 25.33
C ALA A 5 7.97 -45.88 25.32
N ILE A 6 8.90 -45.90 24.36
CA ILE A 6 9.98 -44.90 24.23
C ILE A 6 10.23 -44.58 22.74
N VAL A 7 9.15 -44.33 21.98
CA VAL A 7 9.23 -43.88 20.57
C VAL A 7 8.20 -42.77 20.27
N GLY A 8 7.05 -42.71 20.97
CA GLY A 8 6.05 -41.66 20.81
C GLY A 8 6.33 -40.35 21.57
N LEU A 9 7.60 -39.97 21.78
CA LEU A 9 7.98 -38.80 22.59
C LEU A 9 9.27 -38.11 22.09
N LEU A 10 9.64 -38.34 20.83
CA LEU A 10 10.86 -37.80 20.19
C LEU A 10 10.63 -37.37 18.72
N ILE A 11 9.38 -37.15 18.32
CA ILE A 11 9.01 -36.51 17.03
C ILE A 11 7.88 -35.51 17.30
N LEU A 12 8.17 -34.49 18.10
CA LEU A 12 7.32 -33.31 18.33
C LEU A 12 8.14 -32.11 18.87
N SER A 13 9.44 -32.09 18.57
CA SER A 13 10.39 -31.06 19.03
C SER A 13 11.15 -30.44 17.85
N SER A 14 10.48 -30.30 16.71
CA SER A 14 10.96 -29.62 15.50
C SER A 14 9.95 -28.62 14.92
N PHE A 15 8.80 -28.43 15.56
CA PHE A 15 8.23 -27.09 15.60
C PHE A 15 9.20 -26.28 16.45
N GLY A 16 9.85 -25.29 15.83
CA GLY A 16 10.51 -24.25 16.60
C GLY A 16 9.47 -23.68 17.55
N SER A 17 9.84 -23.52 18.82
CA SER A 17 9.02 -22.72 19.72
C SER A 17 8.86 -21.35 19.09
N VAL A 18 7.67 -21.09 18.54
CA VAL A 18 7.13 -19.73 18.45
C VAL A 18 7.45 -19.13 19.81
N VAL A 19 8.18 -18.01 19.82
CA VAL A 19 8.34 -17.24 21.05
C VAL A 19 6.93 -16.79 21.35
N ALA A 20 6.29 -17.46 22.31
CA ALA A 20 4.98 -17.04 22.76
C ALA A 20 5.19 -15.62 23.28
N TRP A 21 4.45 -14.68 22.69
CA TRP A 21 4.32 -13.31 23.17
C TRP A 21 4.10 -13.37 24.69
N GLU A 22 5.08 -12.90 25.45
CA GLU A 22 4.94 -12.69 26.88
C GLU A 22 4.41 -11.26 27.02
N PRO A 23 3.12 -11.05 27.35
CA PRO A 23 2.64 -9.70 27.66
C PRO A 23 3.52 -9.11 28.74
N LYS A 24 3.82 -7.80 28.65
CA LYS A 24 4.50 -7.08 29.75
C LYS A 24 3.69 -7.30 31.02
N VAL A 25 4.22 -8.10 31.94
CA VAL A 25 3.63 -8.29 33.25
C VAL A 25 3.75 -6.97 34.00
N ALA A 26 2.63 -6.26 34.14
CA ALA A 26 2.55 -5.14 35.07
C ALA A 26 2.79 -5.67 36.49
N GLU A 27 3.91 -5.32 37.12
CA GLU A 27 4.19 -5.67 38.53
C GLU A 27 3.26 -4.91 39.53
N GLU A 28 2.22 -4.23 39.03
CA GLU A 28 1.49 -3.14 39.71
C GLU A 28 -0.04 -3.25 39.64
N GLY A 29 -0.63 -4.45 39.48
CA GLY A 29 -2.10 -4.64 39.41
C GLY A 29 -2.93 -4.18 40.64
N ASP A 30 -2.26 -3.69 41.69
CA ASP A 30 -2.88 -2.99 42.82
C ASP A 30 -3.14 -1.49 42.55
N PHE A 31 -2.42 -0.85 41.62
CA PHE A 31 -2.40 0.61 41.41
C PHE A 31 -3.26 1.05 40.21
N ILE A 32 -3.93 2.19 40.39
CA ILE A 32 -4.80 2.83 39.40
C ILE A 32 -4.18 4.17 39.02
N GLY A 33 -3.87 4.34 37.74
CA GLY A 33 -3.22 5.50 37.15
C GLY A 33 -4.15 6.69 37.01
N LEU A 34 -3.93 7.73 37.82
CA LEU A 34 -4.74 8.95 37.83
C LEU A 34 -3.84 10.18 37.63
N ARG A 35 -4.28 11.16 36.84
CA ARG A 35 -3.52 12.39 36.52
C ARG A 35 -3.03 13.15 37.76
N ASN A 36 -3.82 13.12 38.84
CA ASN A 36 -3.53 13.76 40.12
C ASN A 36 -2.85 12.82 41.16
N GLY A 37 -2.22 11.75 40.70
CA GLY A 37 -1.44 10.80 41.50
C GLY A 37 -2.17 9.48 41.75
N ASP A 38 -1.43 8.39 41.54
CA ASP A 38 -1.95 7.03 41.52
C ASP A 38 -2.54 6.58 42.87
N VAL A 39 -3.56 5.72 42.78
CA VAL A 39 -4.29 5.22 43.95
C VAL A 39 -4.17 3.71 44.02
N GLN A 40 -3.72 3.20 45.17
CA GLN A 40 -3.74 1.76 45.43
C GLN A 40 -5.15 1.30 45.78
N SER A 41 -5.66 0.30 45.06
CA SER A 41 -6.90 -0.40 45.35
C SER A 41 -6.79 -1.24 46.64
N ILE A 42 -7.93 -1.58 47.25
CA ILE A 42 -7.97 -2.54 48.36
C ILE A 42 -8.28 -3.92 47.75
N PRO A 43 -7.44 -4.95 47.97
CA PRO A 43 -7.70 -6.29 47.43
C PRO A 43 -9.08 -6.80 47.84
N ILE A 44 -9.82 -7.41 46.91
CA ILE A 44 -11.22 -7.82 47.13
C ILE A 44 -11.36 -8.79 48.31
N SER A 45 -10.33 -9.61 48.53
CA SER A 45 -10.24 -10.57 49.64
C SER A 45 -10.03 -9.92 51.02
N GLU A 46 -9.63 -8.64 51.07
CA GLU A 46 -9.56 -7.84 52.31
C GLU A 46 -10.83 -6.99 52.54
N MET A 47 -11.67 -6.82 51.52
CA MET A 47 -12.93 -6.09 51.62
C MET A 47 -13.95 -6.82 52.51
N GLN A 48 -14.78 -6.06 53.21
CA GLN A 48 -15.84 -6.64 54.03
C GLN A 48 -16.96 -7.18 53.13
N ASP A 49 -17.43 -8.41 53.35
CA ASP A 49 -18.58 -8.96 52.64
C ASP A 49 -19.90 -8.32 53.15
N LYS A 50 -20.22 -7.17 52.56
CA LYS A 50 -21.41 -6.34 52.72
C LYS A 50 -21.80 -5.77 51.36
N SER A 51 -23.02 -5.27 51.19
CA SER A 51 -23.39 -4.51 49.99
C SER A 51 -22.64 -3.18 49.89
N TYR A 52 -22.09 -2.90 48.70
CA TYR A 52 -21.51 -1.63 48.28
C TYR A 52 -22.44 -0.92 47.30
N TYR A 53 -22.41 0.42 47.30
CA TYR A 53 -23.26 1.28 46.48
C TYR A 53 -22.46 2.47 45.96
N GLY A 54 -22.92 3.09 44.87
CA GLY A 54 -22.28 4.27 44.26
C GLY A 54 -21.08 3.90 43.40
N PHE A 55 -20.25 4.88 43.04
CA PHE A 55 -19.14 4.71 42.11
C PHE A 55 -17.85 4.20 42.79
N TRP A 56 -17.28 3.13 42.22
CA TRP A 56 -16.05 2.46 42.67
C TRP A 56 -15.13 2.18 41.49
N MET A 57 -13.84 2.36 41.68
CA MET A 57 -12.83 1.91 40.73
C MET A 57 -12.54 0.43 41.03
N LEU A 58 -12.77 -0.46 40.06
CA LEU A 58 -12.61 -1.92 40.16
C LEU A 58 -11.41 -2.34 39.30
N THR A 59 -10.46 -3.11 39.85
CA THR A 59 -9.27 -3.60 39.12
C THR A 59 -9.42 -5.05 38.68
N HIS A 60 -8.76 -5.40 37.57
CA HIS A 60 -8.59 -6.76 37.06
C HIS A 60 -7.11 -7.12 36.91
N GLU A 61 -6.81 -8.41 36.69
CA GLU A 61 -5.51 -8.85 36.20
C GLU A 61 -5.25 -8.27 34.79
N TYR A 62 -4.00 -7.89 34.50
CA TYR A 62 -3.59 -7.38 33.18
C TYR A 62 -3.04 -8.52 32.32
N PRO A 63 -3.38 -8.61 31.01
CA PRO A 63 -4.29 -7.73 30.29
C PRO A 63 -5.77 -8.03 30.59
N VAL A 64 -6.62 -7.00 30.46
CA VAL A 64 -8.06 -7.06 30.75
C VAL A 64 -8.81 -7.75 29.62
N PRO A 65 -9.54 -8.86 29.86
CA PRO A 65 -10.34 -9.51 28.84
C PRO A 65 -11.42 -8.57 28.28
N SER A 66 -11.59 -8.52 26.95
CA SER A 66 -12.60 -7.65 26.31
C SER A 66 -14.03 -7.95 26.78
N GLU A 67 -14.33 -9.22 27.09
CA GLU A 67 -15.65 -9.64 27.62
C GLU A 67 -15.91 -9.17 29.07
N TRP A 68 -14.88 -8.75 29.83
CA TRP A 68 -15.03 -8.46 31.25
C TRP A 68 -16.01 -7.32 31.53
N ILE A 69 -16.03 -6.29 30.68
CA ILE A 69 -17.02 -5.20 30.80
C ILE A 69 -18.45 -5.68 30.56
N HIS A 70 -18.64 -6.69 29.71
CA HIS A 70 -19.94 -7.31 29.46
C HIS A 70 -20.35 -8.21 30.63
N ASP A 71 -19.43 -9.00 31.20
CA ASP A 71 -19.69 -9.80 32.42
C ASP A 71 -20.07 -8.93 33.63
N LEU A 72 -19.43 -7.77 33.79
CA LEU A 72 -19.81 -6.77 34.80
C LEU A 72 -21.21 -6.21 34.54
N ALA A 73 -21.51 -5.81 33.30
CA ALA A 73 -22.82 -5.27 32.92
C ALA A 73 -23.96 -6.29 33.10
N ASP A 74 -23.76 -7.56 32.72
CA ASP A 74 -24.71 -8.66 32.92
C ASP A 74 -24.96 -8.97 34.41
N ALA A 75 -23.98 -8.67 35.28
CA ALA A 75 -24.13 -8.71 36.73
C ALA A 75 -24.79 -7.45 37.33
N GLY A 76 -25.10 -6.44 36.52
CA GLY A 76 -25.68 -5.16 36.93
C GLY A 76 -24.68 -4.15 37.50
N VAL A 77 -23.39 -4.31 37.18
CA VAL A 77 -22.33 -3.32 37.46
C VAL A 77 -22.14 -2.47 36.21
N GLU A 78 -22.53 -1.19 36.26
CA GLU A 78 -22.47 -0.30 35.09
C GLU A 78 -21.13 0.45 35.08
N CYS A 79 -20.24 0.12 34.14
CA CYS A 79 -18.91 0.72 34.02
C CYS A 79 -18.89 1.82 32.95
N TRP A 80 -18.27 2.95 33.27
CA TRP A 80 -18.37 4.20 32.49
C TRP A 80 -17.04 4.72 31.95
N SER A 81 -15.93 4.47 32.66
CA SER A 81 -14.59 4.90 32.25
C SER A 81 -13.58 3.77 32.46
N PHE A 82 -12.71 3.52 31.47
CA PHE A 82 -11.48 2.78 31.71
C PHE A 82 -10.47 3.68 32.42
N LEU A 83 -9.71 3.11 33.36
CA LEU A 83 -8.65 3.76 34.11
C LEU A 83 -7.40 2.86 34.04
N PRO A 84 -6.27 3.36 33.53
CA PRO A 84 -5.08 2.53 33.33
C PRO A 84 -4.54 2.01 34.66
N VAL A 85 -3.86 0.86 34.70
CA VAL A 85 -3.55 -0.03 33.57
C VAL A 85 -4.58 -1.14 33.36
N SER A 86 -5.45 -1.43 34.33
CA SER A 86 -6.38 -2.57 34.27
C SER A 86 -7.66 -2.38 35.08
N SER A 87 -8.23 -1.17 35.08
CA SER A 87 -9.38 -0.82 35.93
C SER A 87 -10.54 -0.19 35.18
N PHE A 88 -11.76 -0.37 35.71
CA PHE A 88 -12.94 0.41 35.31
C PHE A 88 -13.50 1.21 36.48
N HIS A 89 -14.01 2.41 36.22
CA HIS A 89 -14.86 3.15 37.14
C HIS A 89 -16.32 2.77 36.91
N CYS A 90 -16.95 2.16 37.91
CA CYS A 90 -18.27 1.54 37.77
C CYS A 90 -19.22 1.89 38.92
N GLU A 91 -20.51 1.93 38.63
CA GLU A 91 -21.56 2.03 39.62
C GLU A 91 -21.93 0.66 40.20
N LEU A 92 -21.91 0.57 41.52
CA LEU A 92 -22.39 -0.59 42.27
C LEU A 92 -23.80 -0.34 42.81
N ASN A 93 -24.66 -1.34 42.67
CA ASN A 93 -26.08 -1.27 43.02
C ASN A 93 -26.47 -2.28 44.12
N GLY A 94 -25.56 -2.50 45.07
CA GLY A 94 -25.76 -3.36 46.24
C GLY A 94 -24.90 -4.63 46.27
N HIS A 95 -24.00 -4.80 45.30
CA HIS A 95 -23.09 -5.94 45.16
C HIS A 95 -22.21 -6.15 46.40
N THR A 96 -21.95 -7.40 46.75
CA THR A 96 -21.02 -7.76 47.84
C THR A 96 -19.62 -8.10 47.36
N ALA A 97 -18.63 -8.09 48.26
CA ALA A 97 -17.24 -8.44 47.91
C ALA A 97 -17.16 -9.86 47.32
N SER A 98 -17.89 -10.84 47.88
CA SER A 98 -17.98 -12.20 47.32
C SER A 98 -18.88 -12.34 46.09
N GLU A 99 -19.52 -11.27 45.60
CA GLU A 99 -20.13 -11.19 44.27
C GLU A 99 -19.12 -10.66 43.25
N LEU A 100 -18.41 -9.58 43.59
CA LEU A 100 -17.36 -8.98 42.76
C LEU A 100 -16.16 -9.92 42.55
N GLU A 101 -15.73 -10.66 43.58
CA GLU A 101 -14.67 -11.69 43.48
C GLU A 101 -15.05 -12.82 42.50
N ARG A 102 -16.35 -13.06 42.26
CA ARG A 102 -16.83 -14.02 41.25
C ARG A 102 -16.93 -13.45 39.83
N LEU A 103 -16.76 -12.14 39.70
CA LEU A 103 -16.61 -11.41 38.44
C LEU A 103 -15.13 -11.02 38.24
N GLU A 104 -14.21 -11.76 38.85
CA GLU A 104 -12.75 -11.65 38.69
C GLU A 104 -12.13 -10.29 39.08
N VAL A 105 -12.92 -9.41 39.75
CA VAL A 105 -12.46 -8.16 40.37
C VAL A 105 -11.37 -8.46 41.40
N GLN A 106 -10.15 -7.96 41.18
CA GLN A 106 -8.99 -8.18 42.05
C GLN A 106 -8.98 -7.23 43.25
N GLY A 107 -9.41 -5.98 43.06
CA GLY A 107 -9.44 -4.94 44.08
C GLY A 107 -10.47 -3.87 43.77
N MET A 108 -10.81 -3.06 44.78
CA MET A 108 -11.73 -1.93 44.62
C MET A 108 -11.41 -0.75 45.55
N VAL A 109 -11.69 0.48 45.12
CA VAL A 109 -11.48 1.71 45.90
C VAL A 109 -12.35 2.87 45.40
N GLU A 110 -12.76 3.78 46.29
CA GLU A 110 -13.45 5.04 45.93
C GLU A 110 -12.42 6.06 45.42
N MET A 111 -12.73 6.77 44.34
CA MET A 111 -11.86 7.82 43.80
C MET A 111 -11.71 8.99 44.81
N PRO A 112 -10.49 9.33 45.27
CA PRO A 112 -10.31 10.31 46.34
C PRO A 112 -10.61 11.74 45.86
N PRO A 113 -11.17 12.62 46.70
CA PRO A 113 -11.56 13.98 46.28
C PRO A 113 -10.46 14.84 45.65
N SER A 114 -9.19 14.65 46.05
CA SER A 114 -8.05 15.36 45.45
C SER A 114 -7.75 14.90 44.02
N ALA A 115 -8.11 13.68 43.65
CA ALA A 115 -7.94 13.18 42.29
C ALA A 115 -8.98 13.74 41.31
N LYS A 116 -10.01 14.45 41.79
CA LYS A 116 -11.14 14.93 40.97
C LYS A 116 -11.03 16.41 40.54
N ILE A 117 -9.96 17.11 40.89
CA ILE A 117 -9.86 18.57 40.76
C ILE A 117 -8.64 18.95 39.91
N HIS A 118 -8.87 19.54 38.74
CA HIS A 118 -7.80 20.01 37.87
C HIS A 118 -6.87 21.01 38.59
N PRO A 119 -5.52 20.90 38.49
CA PRO A 119 -4.58 21.70 39.28
C PRO A 119 -4.75 23.23 39.19
N LYS A 120 -5.22 23.77 38.06
CA LYS A 120 -5.47 25.22 37.88
C LYS A 120 -6.73 25.73 38.64
N VAL A 121 -7.67 24.87 39.07
CA VAL A 121 -8.99 25.30 39.60
C VAL A 121 -8.90 26.01 40.95
N MET A 122 -8.33 25.37 41.98
CA MET A 122 -8.26 25.97 43.32
C MET A 122 -7.36 27.21 43.38
N PRO A 123 -6.13 27.20 42.80
CA PRO A 123 -5.29 28.40 42.77
C PRO A 123 -5.93 29.58 42.02
N ALA A 124 -6.74 29.33 40.97
CA ALA A 124 -7.45 30.40 40.27
C ALA A 124 -8.60 30.98 41.11
N LEU A 125 -9.37 30.13 41.80
CA LEU A 125 -10.42 30.56 42.73
C LEU A 125 -9.89 31.27 43.98
N GLU A 126 -8.65 30.95 44.40
CA GLU A 126 -7.94 31.62 45.50
C GLU A 126 -7.22 32.91 45.04
N GLY A 127 -7.24 33.21 43.74
CA GLY A 127 -6.63 34.41 43.15
C GLY A 127 -5.09 34.35 43.01
N GLU A 128 -4.50 33.16 43.16
CA GLU A 128 -3.05 32.94 43.02
C GLU A 128 -2.60 32.95 41.56
N ILE A 129 -3.44 32.42 40.66
CA ILE A 129 -3.23 32.44 39.20
C ILE A 129 -4.42 33.08 38.48
N LYS A 130 -4.23 33.43 37.21
CA LYS A 130 -5.32 33.81 36.31
C LYS A 130 -5.72 32.60 35.48
N GLN A 131 -7.01 32.34 35.37
CA GLN A 131 -7.58 31.34 34.48
C GLN A 131 -8.81 31.95 33.77
N TYR A 132 -9.06 31.54 32.54
CA TYR A 132 -10.25 31.96 31.80
C TYR A 132 -11.52 31.58 32.58
N MET A 133 -12.54 32.43 32.54
CA MET A 133 -13.81 32.25 33.26
C MET A 133 -13.74 32.08 34.80
N ILE A 134 -12.57 32.30 35.44
CA ILE A 134 -12.41 32.23 36.90
C ILE A 134 -11.93 33.57 37.48
N THR A 135 -12.43 33.90 38.67
CA THR A 135 -12.03 35.05 39.49
C THR A 135 -11.91 34.67 40.96
N GLU A 136 -11.26 35.49 41.78
CA GLU A 136 -11.15 35.28 43.23
C GLU A 136 -12.54 35.07 43.86
N GLY A 137 -12.77 33.86 44.38
CA GLY A 137 -14.00 33.43 45.04
C GLY A 137 -15.11 32.86 44.14
N THR A 138 -15.04 32.96 42.81
CA THR A 138 -16.05 32.34 41.92
C THR A 138 -15.56 32.12 40.48
N GLY A 139 -16.02 31.04 39.85
CA GLY A 139 -15.67 30.69 38.47
C GLY A 139 -16.66 29.76 37.80
N PHE A 140 -16.58 29.68 36.47
CA PHE A 140 -17.28 28.71 35.65
C PHE A 140 -16.36 27.52 35.38
N LEU A 141 -16.83 26.31 35.66
CA LEU A 141 -16.10 25.06 35.52
C LEU A 141 -16.87 24.09 34.63
N GLN A 142 -16.12 23.26 33.91
CA GLN A 142 -16.64 22.04 33.28
C GLN A 142 -16.48 20.88 34.27
N VAL A 143 -17.43 19.95 34.24
CA VAL A 143 -17.52 18.82 35.16
C VAL A 143 -17.80 17.56 34.36
N VAL A 144 -16.99 16.53 34.56
CA VAL A 144 -17.25 15.17 34.06
C VAL A 144 -17.88 14.36 35.19
N LEU A 145 -19.00 13.72 34.91
CA LEU A 145 -19.76 12.88 35.82
C LEU A 145 -19.30 11.41 35.71
N SER A 146 -19.32 10.70 36.82
CA SER A 146 -18.93 9.27 36.89
C SER A 146 -19.95 8.36 36.23
N GLY A 147 -21.23 8.76 36.24
CA GLY A 147 -22.28 8.26 35.38
C GLY A 147 -22.89 9.41 34.58
N ASN A 148 -24.21 9.42 34.39
CA ASN A 148 -24.92 10.49 33.69
C ASN A 148 -25.88 11.34 34.57
N GLU A 149 -25.97 11.06 35.88
CA GLU A 149 -26.81 11.81 36.82
C GLU A 149 -26.00 12.82 37.66
N LEU A 150 -26.61 13.97 37.96
CA LEU A 150 -26.03 14.99 38.86
C LEU A 150 -26.22 14.59 40.34
N PRO A 151 -25.29 14.96 41.25
CA PRO A 151 -25.41 14.64 42.68
C PRO A 151 -26.71 15.12 43.33
N GLU A 152 -27.31 14.29 44.20
CA GLU A 152 -28.57 14.63 44.88
C GLU A 152 -28.46 15.94 45.68
N GLY A 153 -29.38 16.87 45.43
CA GLY A 153 -29.44 18.15 46.14
C GLY A 153 -28.47 19.23 45.63
N ILE A 154 -27.81 19.05 44.48
CA ILE A 154 -26.97 20.08 43.85
C ILE A 154 -27.74 21.40 43.60
N GLU A 155 -29.01 21.31 43.19
CA GLU A 155 -29.89 22.45 42.89
C GLU A 155 -30.36 23.22 44.14
N ASP A 156 -30.31 22.60 45.33
CA ASP A 156 -30.69 23.26 46.60
C ASP A 156 -29.53 24.11 47.18
N ARG A 157 -28.39 24.18 46.50
CA ARG A 157 -27.19 24.88 46.95
C ARG A 157 -27.19 26.37 46.60
N GLY A 158 -26.46 27.14 47.40
CA GLY A 158 -26.22 28.57 47.15
C GLY A 158 -24.79 28.89 46.70
N ASP A 159 -23.94 27.88 46.60
CA ASP A 159 -22.50 27.96 46.27
C ASP A 159 -22.11 27.12 45.03
N VAL A 160 -23.11 26.51 44.38
CA VAL A 160 -23.09 25.82 43.09
C VAL A 160 -24.34 26.25 42.31
N THR A 161 -24.23 26.40 40.99
CA THR A 161 -25.38 26.64 40.09
C THR A 161 -25.11 25.89 38.79
N VAL A 162 -26.00 24.96 38.43
CA VAL A 162 -25.91 24.23 37.17
C VAL A 162 -26.38 25.13 36.03
N LEU A 163 -25.59 25.19 34.95
CA LEU A 163 -25.85 26.04 33.79
C LEU A 163 -26.18 25.21 32.54
N HIS A 164 -25.54 24.05 32.41
CA HIS A 164 -25.77 23.05 31.37
C HIS A 164 -25.52 21.65 31.94
N HIS A 165 -26.24 20.64 31.43
CA HIS A 165 -25.99 19.22 31.68
C HIS A 165 -26.46 18.41 30.46
N SER A 166 -25.54 17.68 29.83
CA SER A 166 -25.78 16.71 28.77
C SER A 166 -24.97 15.45 29.09
N TRP A 167 -25.65 14.30 29.16
CA TRP A 167 -25.02 13.00 29.42
C TRP A 167 -24.02 13.03 30.61
N ARG A 168 -22.72 12.85 30.36
CA ARG A 168 -21.65 12.89 31.37
C ARG A 168 -21.04 14.28 31.61
N TRP A 169 -21.43 15.31 30.86
CA TRP A 169 -20.82 16.64 30.92
C TRP A 169 -21.77 17.69 31.50
N ALA A 170 -21.29 18.46 32.46
CA ALA A 170 -22.04 19.55 33.07
C ALA A 170 -21.19 20.83 33.18
N LYS A 171 -21.82 21.98 32.93
CA LYS A 171 -21.22 23.30 33.13
C LYS A 171 -21.82 23.95 34.37
N VAL A 172 -20.98 24.40 35.29
CA VAL A 172 -21.41 24.92 36.59
C VAL A 172 -20.74 26.27 36.89
N MET A 173 -21.46 27.16 37.57
CA MET A 173 -20.88 28.31 38.26
C MET A 173 -20.75 27.98 39.75
N VAL A 174 -19.56 28.15 40.33
CA VAL A 174 -19.25 27.69 41.69
C VAL A 174 -18.41 28.69 42.48
N THR A 175 -18.34 28.45 43.79
CA THR A 175 -17.37 29.07 44.71
C THR A 175 -16.49 27.98 45.33
N PRO A 176 -15.40 28.30 46.07
CA PRO A 176 -14.51 27.29 46.67
C PRO A 176 -15.24 26.22 47.52
N SER A 177 -16.26 26.59 48.29
CA SER A 177 -17.02 25.60 49.08
C SER A 177 -17.91 24.69 48.24
N GLY A 178 -18.28 25.14 47.03
CA GLY A 178 -18.96 24.34 46.02
C GLY A 178 -18.03 23.28 45.44
N VAL A 179 -16.81 23.66 45.02
CA VAL A 179 -15.79 22.72 44.52
C VAL A 179 -15.42 21.69 45.59
N GLU A 180 -15.18 22.13 46.83
CA GLU A 180 -14.94 21.26 47.98
C GLU A 180 -16.08 20.25 48.24
N TRP A 181 -17.32 20.57 47.86
CA TRP A 181 -18.45 19.66 48.02
C TRP A 181 -18.57 18.71 46.82
N LEU A 182 -18.50 19.24 45.59
CA LEU A 182 -18.56 18.46 44.35
C LEU A 182 -17.50 17.35 44.35
N ALA A 183 -16.25 17.66 44.69
CA ALA A 183 -15.17 16.69 44.76
C ALA A 183 -15.39 15.57 45.81
N LYS A 184 -16.33 15.72 46.74
CA LYS A 184 -16.68 14.70 47.76
C LYS A 184 -17.88 13.84 47.34
N GLN A 185 -18.52 14.11 46.21
CA GLN A 185 -19.65 13.32 45.71
C GLN A 185 -19.13 12.14 44.88
N SER A 186 -19.88 11.03 44.89
CA SER A 186 -19.54 9.82 44.13
C SER A 186 -19.77 10.02 42.63
N GLU A 187 -20.74 10.86 42.26
CA GLU A 187 -21.22 11.05 40.89
C GLU A 187 -20.34 12.01 40.07
N ILE A 188 -19.34 12.64 40.70
CA ILE A 188 -18.36 13.51 40.03
C ILE A 188 -17.09 12.72 39.75
N GLU A 189 -16.60 12.76 38.52
CA GLU A 189 -15.32 12.16 38.12
C GLU A 189 -14.21 13.20 38.06
N TRP A 190 -14.48 14.36 37.45
CA TRP A 190 -13.50 15.42 37.22
C TRP A 190 -14.13 16.81 37.24
N ILE A 191 -13.32 17.82 37.61
CA ILE A 191 -13.69 19.24 37.68
C ILE A 191 -12.55 20.06 37.09
N GLU A 192 -12.79 20.78 35.99
CA GLU A 192 -11.78 21.53 35.23
C GLU A 192 -12.25 22.96 34.91
N PRO A 193 -11.34 23.92 34.63
CA PRO A 193 -11.75 25.26 34.22
C PRO A 193 -12.38 25.25 32.82
N ASP A 194 -13.24 26.22 32.53
CA ASP A 194 -13.60 26.53 31.14
C ASP A 194 -12.37 27.18 30.45
N PHE A 195 -12.00 26.71 29.25
CA PHE A 195 -10.86 27.21 28.48
C PHE A 195 -11.30 28.17 27.36
N GLU A 196 -10.43 29.09 26.94
CA GLU A 196 -10.74 30.08 25.89
C GLU A 196 -10.47 29.51 24.50
N LEU A 197 -11.48 29.51 23.62
CA LEU A 197 -11.35 29.05 22.23
C LEU A 197 -10.95 30.22 21.30
N LYS A 198 -9.96 29.99 20.43
CA LYS A 198 -9.31 30.99 19.54
C LYS A 198 -9.12 30.43 18.11
N LEU A 199 -8.64 31.28 17.18
CA LEU A 199 -8.49 31.06 15.71
C LEU A 199 -7.02 31.23 15.25
N ASP A 200 -6.57 30.62 14.12
CA ASP A 200 -5.12 30.44 13.84
C ASP A 200 -4.46 30.96 12.50
N ASN A 201 -4.63 30.41 11.25
CA ASN A 201 -3.88 30.76 9.98
C ASN A 201 -3.37 29.57 9.03
N ASP A 202 -2.49 29.66 7.98
CA ASP A 202 -2.82 29.51 6.50
C ASP A 202 -2.50 28.18 5.55
N VAL A 203 -2.42 28.14 4.15
CA VAL A 203 -2.47 27.12 2.97
C VAL A 203 -1.18 26.41 2.36
N ALA A 204 -1.34 25.40 1.44
CA ALA A 204 -0.29 24.54 0.85
C ALA A 204 -0.25 24.14 -0.66
N ASP A 205 -1.38 23.93 -1.36
CA ASP A 205 -1.56 23.23 -2.68
C ASP A 205 -0.35 22.44 -3.26
N GLY A 206 0.59 23.10 -3.95
CA GLY A 206 1.71 22.45 -4.64
C GLY A 206 2.87 21.94 -3.76
N LEU A 207 2.82 22.14 -2.43
CA LEU A 207 3.79 21.58 -1.48
C LEU A 207 3.37 20.21 -0.92
N ILE A 208 2.09 19.86 -1.05
CA ILE A 208 1.51 18.60 -0.54
C ILE A 208 1.16 17.61 -1.67
N SER A 209 1.69 17.84 -2.87
CA SER A 209 1.44 17.03 -4.08
C SER A 209 -0.03 16.94 -4.52
N ALA A 210 -0.89 17.90 -4.13
CA ALA A 210 -2.33 17.86 -4.48
C ALA A 210 -2.59 17.98 -5.99
N ASP A 211 -1.67 18.57 -6.75
CA ASP A 211 -1.75 18.67 -8.21
C ASP A 211 -1.62 17.32 -8.92
N VAL A 212 -0.95 16.33 -8.28
CA VAL A 212 -0.88 14.93 -8.73
C VAL A 212 -2.29 14.35 -8.81
N LEU A 213 -3.05 14.45 -7.71
CA LEU A 213 -4.39 13.89 -7.57
C LEU A 213 -5.38 14.59 -8.51
N GLN A 214 -5.28 15.91 -8.64
CA GLN A 214 -6.13 16.71 -9.51
C GLN A 214 -5.87 16.45 -11.01
N SER A 215 -4.68 15.99 -11.38
CA SER A 215 -4.33 15.74 -12.77
C SER A 215 -4.78 14.36 -13.23
N SER A 216 -5.85 14.32 -14.04
CA SER A 216 -6.30 13.08 -14.68
C SER A 216 -5.21 12.40 -15.53
N SER A 217 -4.19 13.14 -15.97
CA SER A 217 -3.05 12.59 -16.71
C SER A 217 -1.97 11.96 -15.83
N MET A 218 -1.83 12.41 -14.57
CA MET A 218 -0.90 11.81 -13.60
C MET A 218 -1.56 10.59 -12.95
N MET A 219 -2.81 10.70 -12.51
CA MET A 219 -3.61 9.57 -12.00
C MET A 219 -3.72 8.42 -13.02
N ALA A 220 -4.06 8.71 -14.29
CA ALA A 220 -4.07 7.70 -15.35
C ALA A 220 -2.67 7.17 -15.73
N GLY A 221 -1.61 7.87 -15.33
CA GLY A 221 -0.21 7.42 -15.48
C GLY A 221 0.21 6.42 -14.40
N ILE A 222 -0.40 6.50 -13.21
CA ILE A 222 -0.25 5.53 -12.11
C ILE A 222 -1.07 4.28 -12.45
N ASN A 223 -2.37 4.45 -12.72
CA ASN A 223 -3.27 3.38 -13.13
C ASN A 223 -4.23 3.91 -14.20
N ALA A 224 -4.21 3.30 -15.40
CA ALA A 224 -4.96 3.76 -16.57
C ALA A 224 -6.51 3.75 -16.42
N SER A 225 -7.04 3.20 -15.32
CA SER A 225 -8.46 3.26 -14.97
C SER A 225 -8.83 4.48 -14.12
N TRP A 226 -7.87 5.16 -13.49
CA TRP A 226 -8.13 6.24 -12.54
C TRP A 226 -8.35 7.60 -13.20
N SER A 227 -9.25 8.40 -12.61
CA SER A 227 -9.49 9.79 -12.99
C SER A 227 -8.80 10.78 -12.04
N GLY A 228 -8.70 12.03 -12.48
CA GLY A 228 -8.31 13.14 -11.61
C GLY A 228 -9.40 13.45 -10.58
N LEU A 229 -9.00 14.04 -9.46
CA LEU A 229 -9.81 14.23 -8.26
C LEU A 229 -9.96 15.73 -7.96
N ASP A 230 -11.16 16.14 -7.60
CA ASP A 230 -11.52 17.55 -7.34
C ASP A 230 -12.39 17.72 -6.09
N GLY A 231 -12.72 16.63 -5.40
CA GLY A 231 -13.62 16.60 -4.25
C GLY A 231 -15.07 16.26 -4.59
N THR A 232 -15.40 16.05 -5.88
CA THR A 232 -16.76 15.68 -6.31
C THR A 232 -17.31 14.52 -5.48
N GLY A 233 -18.53 14.69 -4.95
CA GLY A 233 -19.22 13.68 -4.15
C GLY A 233 -18.87 13.67 -2.66
N VAL A 234 -17.83 14.41 -2.23
CA VAL A 234 -17.47 14.56 -0.82
C VAL A 234 -18.11 15.81 -0.23
N ILE A 235 -18.60 15.69 1.01
CA ILE A 235 -19.17 16.79 1.79
C ILE A 235 -18.19 17.11 2.93
N VAL A 236 -17.81 18.38 3.06
CA VAL A 236 -16.92 18.90 4.11
C VAL A 236 -17.68 19.89 4.99
N ALA A 237 -17.78 19.58 6.28
CA ALA A 237 -18.23 20.51 7.30
C ALA A 237 -17.08 21.42 7.75
N VAL A 238 -17.34 22.73 7.81
CA VAL A 238 -16.41 23.75 8.30
C VAL A 238 -17.07 24.48 9.45
N ALA A 239 -16.57 24.29 10.67
CA ALA A 239 -17.06 25.00 11.86
C ALA A 239 -16.11 26.15 12.21
N ASP A 240 -16.55 27.39 11.97
CA ASP A 240 -15.69 28.57 12.04
C ASP A 240 -16.49 29.88 12.19
N SER A 241 -15.91 31.07 12.02
CA SER A 241 -16.53 32.37 12.27
C SER A 241 -17.72 32.71 11.36
N GLY A 242 -17.79 32.11 10.18
CA GLY A 242 -18.90 32.29 9.24
C GLY A 242 -18.45 32.12 7.79
N LEU A 243 -19.34 32.45 6.86
CA LEU A 243 -19.03 32.43 5.42
C LEU A 243 -19.49 33.72 4.73
N ASP A 244 -18.55 34.63 4.45
CA ASP A 244 -18.75 35.91 3.76
C ASP A 244 -19.96 36.70 4.31
N ASN A 245 -21.10 36.73 3.61
CA ASN A 245 -22.31 37.43 4.03
C ASN A 245 -23.33 36.57 4.81
N GLY A 246 -23.00 35.30 5.05
CA GLY A 246 -23.78 34.33 5.82
C GLY A 246 -25.04 33.80 5.13
N ILE A 247 -25.22 34.04 3.82
CA ILE A 247 -26.45 33.68 3.10
C ILE A 247 -26.08 33.18 1.70
N ASN A 248 -26.45 31.93 1.39
CA ASN A 248 -26.31 31.36 0.05
C ASN A 248 -27.21 32.13 -0.95
N ASN A 249 -26.62 33.08 -1.67
CA ASN A 249 -27.29 33.99 -2.60
C ASN A 249 -26.31 34.58 -3.63
N THR A 250 -26.80 35.41 -4.56
CA THR A 250 -25.97 36.04 -5.62
C THR A 250 -24.88 37.00 -5.11
N ASN A 251 -24.93 37.38 -3.84
CA ASN A 251 -23.92 38.22 -3.19
C ASN A 251 -22.92 37.39 -2.39
N MET A 252 -23.05 36.07 -2.22
CA MET A 252 -22.04 35.18 -1.59
C MET A 252 -20.68 35.30 -2.30
N HIS A 253 -19.56 34.92 -1.68
CA HIS A 253 -18.27 34.94 -2.39
C HIS A 253 -18.38 34.03 -3.63
N PRO A 254 -17.95 34.45 -4.84
CA PRO A 254 -18.18 33.68 -6.05
C PRO A 254 -17.69 32.24 -5.91
N ASP A 255 -16.56 32.07 -5.22
CA ASP A 255 -15.86 30.80 -5.07
C ASP A 255 -16.56 29.70 -4.25
N PHE A 256 -17.81 29.93 -3.81
CA PHE A 256 -18.63 28.93 -3.08
C PHE A 256 -20.02 28.71 -3.69
N ARG A 257 -20.41 29.47 -4.73
CA ARG A 257 -21.84 29.73 -5.02
C ARG A 257 -22.65 28.54 -5.53
N ASP A 258 -22.00 27.53 -6.09
CA ASP A 258 -22.64 26.38 -6.72
C ASP A 258 -22.51 25.07 -5.92
N HIS A 259 -21.63 25.03 -4.92
CA HIS A 259 -21.35 23.83 -4.11
C HIS A 259 -21.59 23.99 -2.59
N ILE A 260 -22.19 25.09 -2.11
CA ILE A 260 -22.73 25.16 -0.73
C ILE A 260 -23.92 24.21 -0.56
N LEU A 261 -23.81 23.28 0.39
CA LEU A 261 -24.89 22.40 0.87
C LEU A 261 -25.86 23.19 1.78
N ASP A 262 -25.35 23.79 2.87
CA ASP A 262 -26.10 24.73 3.71
C ASP A 262 -25.15 25.68 4.48
N ILE A 263 -25.72 26.72 5.09
CA ILE A 263 -25.03 27.64 6.00
C ILE A 263 -25.85 27.77 7.28
N LYS A 264 -25.38 27.14 8.35
CA LYS A 264 -26.00 27.21 9.68
C LYS A 264 -25.27 28.22 10.57
N SER A 265 -26.01 28.82 11.48
CA SER A 265 -25.49 29.70 12.53
C SER A 265 -25.89 29.15 13.89
N PHE A 266 -24.92 29.05 14.79
CA PHE A 266 -25.12 28.59 16.15
C PHE A 266 -25.34 29.77 17.09
N SER A 267 -26.22 29.63 18.07
CA SER A 267 -26.44 30.65 19.11
C SER A 267 -25.43 30.51 20.25
N ILE A 268 -25.18 31.61 20.98
CA ILE A 268 -24.45 31.60 22.26
C ILE A 268 -24.86 30.39 23.10
N SER A 269 -23.87 29.59 23.54
CA SER A 269 -24.08 28.34 24.27
C SER A 269 -24.99 28.52 25.48
N SER A 270 -25.78 27.49 25.80
CA SER A 270 -26.82 27.56 26.83
C SER A 270 -26.28 28.01 28.19
N GLY A 271 -25.09 27.53 28.58
CA GLY A 271 -24.45 27.91 29.83
C GLY A 271 -23.98 29.37 29.85
N ALA A 272 -23.59 29.92 28.70
CA ALA A 272 -23.18 31.32 28.55
C ALA A 272 -24.37 32.31 28.52
N GLN A 273 -25.58 31.89 28.13
CA GLN A 273 -26.78 32.76 28.12
C GLN A 273 -27.15 33.33 29.50
N SER A 274 -26.67 32.70 30.58
CA SER A 274 -26.84 33.18 31.96
C SER A 274 -26.17 34.53 32.25
N ILE A 275 -25.13 34.88 31.49
CA ILE A 275 -24.30 36.08 31.68
C ILE A 275 -24.33 37.06 30.49
N THR A 276 -25.12 36.78 29.46
CA THR A 276 -25.21 37.60 28.23
C THR A 276 -26.64 38.11 27.99
N ASN A 277 -26.77 39.19 27.22
CA ASN A 277 -28.04 39.79 26.81
C ASN A 277 -28.45 39.25 25.41
N PRO A 278 -29.76 39.11 25.13
CA PRO A 278 -30.24 38.76 23.79
C PRO A 278 -30.16 39.95 22.82
N PRO A 279 -30.00 39.71 21.50
CA PRO A 279 -30.14 38.43 20.81
C PRO A 279 -28.92 37.52 20.97
N TYR A 280 -29.17 36.23 21.18
CA TYR A 280 -28.12 35.20 21.34
C TYR A 280 -27.59 34.63 20.02
N ASN A 281 -28.03 35.16 18.88
CA ASN A 281 -27.63 34.74 17.55
C ASN A 281 -27.80 35.93 16.60
N ASP A 282 -26.78 36.19 15.79
CA ASP A 282 -26.64 37.32 14.87
C ASP A 282 -26.48 36.90 13.40
N GLY A 283 -26.42 35.59 13.13
CA GLY A 283 -26.38 35.00 11.79
C GLY A 283 -25.05 34.31 11.48
N ALA A 284 -24.81 34.02 10.20
CA ALA A 284 -23.60 33.31 9.73
C ALA A 284 -22.62 34.21 8.95
N SER A 285 -22.77 35.53 9.10
CA SER A 285 -21.96 36.52 8.36
C SER A 285 -20.57 36.62 8.96
N ASP A 286 -19.55 36.36 8.16
CA ASP A 286 -18.16 36.33 8.62
C ASP A 286 -17.59 37.76 8.76
N VAL A 287 -17.77 38.36 9.92
CA VAL A 287 -17.26 39.71 10.22
C VAL A 287 -15.78 39.72 10.57
N SER A 288 -15.24 38.61 11.09
CA SER A 288 -13.82 38.45 11.35
C SER A 288 -13.03 38.18 10.06
N GLY A 289 -13.55 37.34 9.18
CA GLY A 289 -12.98 36.99 7.87
C GLY A 289 -12.21 35.67 7.85
N HIS A 290 -12.18 34.94 8.96
CA HIS A 290 -11.39 33.72 9.14
C HIS A 290 -12.08 32.51 8.48
N GLY A 291 -13.33 32.21 8.84
CA GLY A 291 -14.07 31.06 8.31
C GLY A 291 -14.24 31.08 6.79
N THR A 292 -14.35 32.26 6.18
CA THR A 292 -14.33 32.42 4.72
C THR A 292 -13.00 31.98 4.12
N HIS A 293 -11.89 32.33 4.75
CA HIS A 293 -10.54 32.00 4.31
C HIS A 293 -10.22 30.51 4.55
N VAL A 294 -10.69 29.93 5.67
CA VAL A 294 -10.67 28.49 5.98
C VAL A 294 -11.43 27.70 4.91
N ALA A 295 -12.71 28.01 4.69
CA ALA A 295 -13.54 27.32 3.69
C ALA A 295 -12.97 27.47 2.27
N GLY A 296 -12.42 28.64 1.93
CA GLY A 296 -11.73 28.88 0.66
C GLY A 296 -10.49 27.99 0.47
N SER A 297 -9.80 27.65 1.56
CA SER A 297 -8.62 26.78 1.57
C SER A 297 -8.98 25.31 1.36
N VAL A 298 -10.14 24.87 1.90
CA VAL A 298 -10.70 23.54 1.61
C VAL A 298 -11.08 23.45 0.12
N LEU A 299 -12.01 24.30 -0.33
CA LEU A 299 -12.84 24.02 -1.52
C LEU A 299 -13.22 25.23 -2.37
N GLY A 300 -12.56 26.39 -2.24
CA GLY A 300 -12.87 27.53 -3.11
C GLY A 300 -12.61 27.19 -4.59
N ASP A 301 -13.61 27.26 -5.48
CA ASP A 301 -13.47 26.85 -6.89
C ASP A 301 -12.54 27.77 -7.73
N GLY A 302 -12.24 28.97 -7.21
CA GLY A 302 -11.47 30.00 -7.89
C GLY A 302 -12.22 30.79 -8.97
N THR A 303 -13.55 30.76 -9.01
CA THR A 303 -14.39 31.47 -10.00
C THR A 303 -14.07 32.97 -10.07
N GLU A 304 -13.84 33.66 -8.95
CA GLU A 304 -13.46 35.08 -8.94
C GLU A 304 -12.03 35.32 -9.47
N SER A 305 -11.13 34.35 -9.31
CA SER A 305 -9.75 34.40 -9.82
C SER A 305 -9.58 33.87 -11.24
N ASN A 306 -10.60 33.21 -11.82
CA ASN A 306 -10.55 32.38 -13.03
C ASN A 306 -9.66 31.13 -12.87
N GLY A 307 -9.76 30.46 -11.72
CA GLY A 307 -9.05 29.21 -11.40
C GLY A 307 -7.56 29.39 -11.04
N VAL A 308 -7.15 30.58 -10.61
CA VAL A 308 -5.75 30.91 -10.26
C VAL A 308 -5.48 30.77 -8.76
N ILE A 309 -6.51 30.99 -7.94
CA ILE A 309 -6.53 30.86 -6.49
C ILE A 309 -7.73 29.96 -6.20
N LYS A 310 -7.49 28.80 -5.61
CA LYS A 310 -8.49 27.75 -5.37
C LYS A 310 -8.14 27.00 -4.07
N GLY A 311 -9.13 26.30 -3.52
CA GLY A 311 -8.92 25.29 -2.49
C GLY A 311 -8.35 23.99 -3.07
N ILE A 312 -8.05 23.04 -2.18
CA ILE A 312 -7.49 21.73 -2.54
C ILE A 312 -8.53 20.84 -3.24
N ALA A 313 -9.79 20.91 -2.80
CA ALA A 313 -10.92 20.12 -3.29
C ALA A 313 -12.06 21.03 -3.82
N PRO A 314 -11.87 21.72 -4.96
CA PRO A 314 -12.74 22.79 -5.45
C PRO A 314 -14.18 22.39 -5.83
N GLU A 315 -14.47 21.10 -5.98
CA GLU A 315 -15.82 20.58 -6.31
C GLU A 315 -16.45 19.80 -5.13
N ALA A 316 -15.82 19.82 -3.94
CA ALA A 316 -16.42 19.32 -2.71
C ALA A 316 -17.58 20.20 -2.25
N GLN A 317 -18.57 19.62 -1.57
CA GLN A 317 -19.71 20.37 -1.06
C GLN A 317 -19.44 20.97 0.32
N LEU A 318 -19.70 22.26 0.50
CA LEU A 318 -19.49 22.97 1.76
C LEU A 318 -20.73 22.93 2.66
N TYR A 319 -20.60 22.39 3.87
CA TYR A 319 -21.55 22.60 4.97
C TYR A 319 -20.94 23.57 6.00
N MET A 320 -21.38 24.82 6.01
CA MET A 320 -20.82 25.83 6.91
C MET A 320 -21.57 25.85 8.24
N GLN A 321 -20.84 25.75 9.35
CA GLN A 321 -21.34 25.98 10.71
C GLN A 321 -20.68 27.24 11.28
N ALA A 322 -21.40 28.36 11.28
CA ALA A 322 -20.93 29.61 11.86
C ALA A 322 -21.09 29.60 13.39
N VAL A 323 -19.96 29.64 14.11
CA VAL A 323 -19.87 29.53 15.57
C VAL A 323 -19.28 30.77 16.27
N GLU A 324 -18.81 31.77 15.51
CA GLU A 324 -18.58 33.13 16.04
C GLU A 324 -19.91 33.87 16.16
N VAL A 325 -20.10 34.57 17.27
CA VAL A 325 -21.29 35.38 17.57
C VAL A 325 -20.89 36.63 18.35
N TYR A 326 -21.63 37.74 18.16
CA TYR A 326 -21.47 38.93 18.98
C TYR A 326 -22.02 38.71 20.40
N VAL A 327 -21.14 38.81 21.38
CA VAL A 327 -21.45 38.67 22.79
C VAL A 327 -21.68 40.05 23.41
N ASP A 328 -22.93 40.32 23.80
CA ASP A 328 -23.33 41.45 24.65
C ASP A 328 -23.37 40.92 26.10
N TYR A 329 -22.39 41.27 26.93
CA TYR A 329 -22.31 40.78 28.31
C TYR A 329 -23.23 41.58 29.23
N THR A 330 -23.84 40.91 30.21
CA THR A 330 -24.64 41.60 31.21
C THR A 330 -23.77 42.57 32.02
N THR A 331 -24.33 43.72 32.41
CA THR A 331 -23.64 44.66 33.31
C THR A 331 -23.25 44.04 34.66
N TRP A 332 -23.85 42.90 35.05
CA TRP A 332 -23.32 42.14 36.16
C TRP A 332 -21.99 41.46 35.79
N ALA A 333 -21.93 40.75 34.66
CA ALA A 333 -20.70 40.09 34.20
C ALA A 333 -19.55 41.10 33.99
N GLU A 334 -19.77 42.20 33.26
CA GLU A 334 -18.75 43.26 33.03
C GLU A 334 -18.12 43.80 34.34
N ASN A 335 -18.91 43.89 35.43
CA ASN A 335 -18.46 44.45 36.70
C ASN A 335 -17.78 43.42 37.62
N ASN A 336 -17.94 42.12 37.37
CA ASN A 336 -17.36 41.05 38.20
C ASN A 336 -16.21 40.32 37.48
N TYR A 337 -16.21 40.27 36.15
CA TYR A 337 -15.27 39.50 35.34
C TYR A 337 -14.46 40.42 34.40
N PRO A 338 -13.13 40.56 34.61
CA PRO A 338 -12.28 41.41 33.75
C PRO A 338 -12.19 40.99 32.28
N TRP A 339 -12.60 39.76 31.95
CA TRP A 339 -12.63 39.21 30.59
C TRP A 339 -13.99 39.40 29.89
N ALA A 340 -15.04 39.79 30.62
CA ALA A 340 -16.38 39.99 30.05
C ALA A 340 -16.45 41.35 29.34
N VAL A 341 -15.97 41.37 28.09
CA VAL A 341 -15.91 42.54 27.22
C VAL A 341 -16.76 42.27 25.97
N ASP A 342 -17.67 43.18 25.64
CA ASP A 342 -18.53 43.06 24.47
C ASP A 342 -17.73 42.94 23.16
N GLY A 343 -18.03 41.93 22.36
CA GLY A 343 -17.28 41.63 21.14
C GLY A 343 -17.68 40.30 20.49
N TYR A 344 -17.14 40.05 19.30
CA TYR A 344 -17.28 38.75 18.63
C TYR A 344 -16.36 37.72 19.28
N GLY A 345 -16.82 36.47 19.35
CA GLY A 345 -16.02 35.32 19.78
C GLY A 345 -16.77 34.01 19.59
N LEU A 346 -16.06 32.89 19.77
CA LEU A 346 -16.53 31.52 19.46
C LEU A 346 -17.52 30.95 20.49
N ARG A 347 -18.48 31.77 20.96
CA ARG A 347 -19.52 31.36 21.92
C ARG A 347 -20.67 30.58 21.28
N GLY A 348 -20.73 30.48 19.96
CA GLY A 348 -21.66 29.60 19.26
C GLY A 348 -21.27 28.11 19.35
N ILE A 349 -20.02 27.79 19.69
CA ILE A 349 -19.59 26.40 19.93
C ILE A 349 -20.40 25.85 21.13
N PRO A 350 -21.18 24.75 20.96
CA PRO A 350 -22.03 24.20 22.01
C PRO A 350 -21.26 23.81 23.29
N ASP A 351 -21.95 23.77 24.43
CA ASP A 351 -21.33 23.31 25.69
C ASP A 351 -20.99 21.79 25.67
N ASP A 352 -21.54 21.06 24.70
CA ASP A 352 -21.25 19.67 24.34
C ASP A 352 -20.95 19.61 22.83
N ILE A 353 -19.70 19.47 22.39
CA ILE A 353 -19.36 19.57 20.96
C ILE A 353 -19.87 18.40 20.10
N ASN A 354 -20.42 17.33 20.70
CA ASN A 354 -21.12 16.32 19.91
C ASN A 354 -22.30 16.93 19.13
N ASP A 355 -22.99 17.95 19.66
CA ASP A 355 -24.06 18.69 18.95
C ASP A 355 -23.60 19.27 17.59
N LEU A 356 -22.30 19.59 17.44
CA LEU A 356 -21.70 20.15 16.23
C LEU A 356 -21.38 19.02 15.22
N PHE A 357 -20.79 17.93 15.72
CA PHE A 357 -20.31 16.80 14.94
C PHE A 357 -21.46 15.86 14.50
N ASP A 358 -22.41 15.56 15.38
CA ASP A 358 -23.60 14.75 15.09
C ASP A 358 -24.40 15.36 13.94
N GLU A 359 -24.56 16.68 13.92
CA GLU A 359 -25.26 17.41 12.86
C GLU A 359 -24.55 17.32 11.50
N ALA A 360 -23.21 17.29 11.51
CA ALA A 360 -22.41 17.12 10.30
C ALA A 360 -22.54 15.69 9.77
N ALA A 361 -22.43 14.68 10.65
CA ALA A 361 -22.64 13.28 10.30
C ALA A 361 -24.06 13.02 9.76
N ASP A 362 -25.09 13.57 10.42
CA ASP A 362 -26.51 13.48 10.00
C ASP A 362 -26.76 14.06 8.59
N ASN A 363 -25.94 15.01 8.13
CA ASN A 363 -26.06 15.58 6.79
C ASN A 363 -25.21 14.87 5.72
N GLY A 364 -24.41 13.87 6.11
CA GLY A 364 -23.51 13.13 5.22
C GLY A 364 -22.14 13.76 5.06
N SER A 365 -21.70 14.62 5.97
CA SER A 365 -20.32 15.10 6.00
C SER A 365 -19.36 13.94 6.22
N HIS A 366 -18.38 13.81 5.32
CA HIS A 366 -17.31 12.82 5.43
C HIS A 366 -16.13 13.37 6.23
N ILE A 367 -16.07 14.71 6.34
CA ILE A 367 -14.96 15.45 6.91
C ILE A 367 -15.53 16.60 7.71
N HIS A 368 -14.99 16.83 8.90
CA HIS A 368 -15.31 17.98 9.73
C HIS A 368 -14.01 18.68 10.15
N THR A 369 -13.76 19.88 9.65
CA THR A 369 -12.54 20.64 9.96
C THR A 369 -12.83 21.75 10.97
N ASN A 370 -11.98 21.81 12.00
CA ASN A 370 -12.12 22.69 13.16
C ASN A 370 -10.87 23.55 13.28
N SER A 371 -11.02 24.78 12.85
CA SER A 371 -9.94 25.76 12.75
C SER A 371 -9.95 26.66 13.97
N TRP A 372 -9.94 26.00 15.14
CA TRP A 372 -10.00 26.61 16.45
C TRP A 372 -9.60 25.62 17.54
N GLY A 373 -9.14 26.15 18.67
CA GLY A 373 -8.79 25.38 19.86
C GLY A 373 -8.54 26.29 21.06
N SER A 374 -8.18 25.71 22.20
CA SER A 374 -7.84 26.44 23.42
C SER A 374 -6.43 26.14 23.92
N ASP A 375 -5.78 27.13 24.51
CA ASP A 375 -4.52 26.99 25.27
C ASP A 375 -4.72 25.98 26.41
N ALA A 376 -4.33 24.72 26.17
CA ALA A 376 -4.58 23.59 27.07
C ALA A 376 -3.30 23.01 27.67
N ASP A 377 -2.11 23.39 27.16
CA ASP A 377 -0.80 22.89 27.58
C ASP A 377 -0.78 21.34 27.59
N GLY A 378 -0.95 20.72 26.41
CA GLY A 378 -0.88 19.26 26.25
C GLY A 378 -2.11 18.47 26.73
N GLU A 379 -2.98 19.07 27.54
CA GLU A 379 -4.04 18.41 28.30
C GLU A 379 -5.14 17.72 27.46
N TYR A 380 -5.45 16.46 27.79
CA TYR A 380 -6.71 15.80 27.40
C TYR A 380 -7.87 16.25 28.31
N ASN A 381 -8.59 17.29 27.88
CA ASN A 381 -9.71 17.86 28.64
C ASN A 381 -11.09 17.33 28.16
N SER A 382 -12.18 17.85 28.74
CA SER A 382 -13.54 17.42 28.39
C SER A 382 -13.91 17.63 26.92
N ARG A 383 -13.28 18.60 26.21
CA ARG A 383 -13.48 18.77 24.77
C ARG A 383 -12.76 17.69 23.97
N SER A 384 -11.57 17.28 24.39
CA SER A 384 -10.86 16.16 23.77
C SER A 384 -11.63 14.83 23.97
N MET A 385 -12.21 14.64 25.15
CA MET A 385 -13.14 13.52 25.43
C MET A 385 -14.40 13.56 24.54
N GLN A 386 -15.04 14.73 24.37
CA GLN A 386 -16.20 14.89 23.49
C GLN A 386 -15.83 14.63 22.01
N ALA A 387 -14.66 15.09 21.55
CA ALA A 387 -14.20 14.85 20.18
C ALA A 387 -13.91 13.36 19.91
N ASP A 388 -13.23 12.67 20.82
CA ASP A 388 -13.02 11.22 20.70
C ASP A 388 -14.34 10.44 20.67
N ASN A 389 -15.32 10.85 21.49
CA ASN A 389 -16.67 10.27 21.50
C ASN A 389 -17.39 10.46 20.17
N SER A 390 -17.30 11.63 19.56
CA SER A 390 -17.85 11.85 18.22
C SER A 390 -17.13 11.01 17.15
N SER A 391 -15.79 10.96 17.14
CA SER A 391 -15.07 10.11 16.18
C SER A 391 -15.40 8.62 16.34
N TRP A 392 -15.56 8.13 17.57
CA TRP A 392 -15.97 6.74 17.85
C TRP A 392 -17.37 6.43 17.33
N ASN A 393 -18.34 7.33 17.56
CA ASN A 393 -19.72 7.15 17.09
C ASN A 393 -19.87 7.36 15.57
N HIS A 394 -18.99 8.14 14.95
CA HIS A 394 -18.99 8.50 13.53
C HIS A 394 -17.72 8.04 12.81
N ALA A 395 -17.39 6.75 12.93
CA ALA A 395 -16.14 6.17 12.42
C ALA A 395 -15.87 6.37 10.91
N GLY A 396 -16.86 6.76 10.11
CA GLY A 396 -16.70 7.13 8.69
C GLY A 396 -16.49 8.63 8.42
N MET A 397 -16.49 9.49 9.46
CA MET A 397 -16.26 10.93 9.35
C MET A 397 -14.90 11.29 9.96
N LEU A 398 -14.01 11.91 9.17
CA LEU A 398 -12.72 12.39 9.65
C LEU A 398 -12.88 13.76 10.33
N ILE A 399 -12.67 13.83 11.64
CA ILE A 399 -12.66 15.08 12.40
C ILE A 399 -11.21 15.61 12.44
N LEU A 400 -10.96 16.78 11.85
CA LEU A 400 -9.67 17.47 11.89
C LEU A 400 -9.72 18.68 12.82
N THR A 401 -8.58 19.02 13.41
CA THR A 401 -8.41 20.20 14.27
C THR A 401 -7.04 20.84 14.05
N SER A 402 -6.93 22.15 14.25
CA SER A 402 -5.62 22.81 14.34
C SER A 402 -4.86 22.35 15.59
N ALA A 403 -3.53 22.35 15.53
CA ALA A 403 -2.67 22.10 16.70
C ALA A 403 -2.69 23.25 17.71
N GLY A 404 -2.96 24.47 17.23
CA GLY A 404 -2.84 25.74 17.96
C GLY A 404 -1.60 26.54 17.55
N ASN A 405 -1.60 27.82 17.93
CA ASN A 405 -0.54 28.78 17.64
C ASN A 405 0.23 29.24 18.90
N ASN A 406 0.39 28.36 19.90
CA ASN A 406 0.98 28.72 21.19
C ASN A 406 2.49 28.42 21.30
N GLY A 407 3.14 27.96 20.22
CA GLY A 407 4.60 27.80 20.18
C GLY A 407 5.32 29.13 20.41
N HIS A 408 6.31 29.14 21.32
CA HIS A 408 7.17 30.28 21.58
C HIS A 408 8.54 29.87 22.12
N ASP A 409 9.55 30.74 22.00
CA ASP A 409 10.84 30.63 22.69
C ASP A 409 10.76 31.39 24.04
N GLY A 410 10.11 30.76 25.02
CA GLY A 410 9.86 31.34 26.34
C GLY A 410 11.12 31.34 27.22
N ASN A 411 12.00 30.36 27.01
CA ASN A 411 13.23 30.21 27.75
C ASN A 411 14.40 31.06 27.18
N ASN A 412 14.29 31.51 25.92
CA ASN A 412 15.20 32.34 25.13
C ASN A 412 16.51 31.65 24.70
N ASP A 413 16.49 30.35 24.41
CA ASP A 413 17.63 29.58 23.90
C ASP A 413 17.68 29.47 22.36
N GLY A 414 16.62 29.88 21.65
CA GLY A 414 16.50 29.80 20.20
C GLY A 414 15.80 28.53 19.70
N GLU A 415 15.09 27.82 20.57
CA GLU A 415 14.21 26.70 20.25
C GLU A 415 12.74 27.05 20.58
N VAL A 416 11.78 26.38 19.94
CA VAL A 416 10.36 26.55 20.28
C VAL A 416 10.02 25.53 21.36
N ASP A 417 9.57 26.02 22.52
CA ASP A 417 9.26 25.17 23.68
C ASP A 417 8.19 24.12 23.33
N LEU A 418 8.36 22.90 23.87
CA LEU A 418 7.39 21.81 23.82
C LEU A 418 6.16 22.09 24.71
N ASP A 419 5.18 21.19 24.71
CA ASP A 419 4.01 21.22 25.61
C ASP A 419 3.10 22.46 25.40
N THR A 420 2.76 22.72 24.14
CA THR A 420 1.93 23.87 23.74
C THR A 420 0.68 23.48 22.94
N MET A 421 0.37 22.18 22.84
CA MET A 421 -0.81 21.66 22.14
C MET A 421 -2.12 22.20 22.73
N GLY A 422 -3.03 22.63 21.84
CA GLY A 422 -4.38 23.03 22.22
C GLY A 422 -5.38 21.87 22.23
N ALA A 423 -6.48 22.05 22.97
CA ALA A 423 -7.65 21.16 22.93
C ALA A 423 -8.74 21.74 21.99
N PRO A 424 -9.46 20.92 21.20
CA PRO A 424 -9.51 19.45 21.22
C PRO A 424 -8.37 18.76 20.44
N GLY A 425 -7.33 19.47 20.00
CA GLY A 425 -6.14 18.92 19.31
C GLY A 425 -5.37 17.81 20.07
N THR A 426 -5.58 17.67 21.37
CA THR A 426 -5.01 16.59 22.20
C THR A 426 -5.83 15.29 22.17
N ALA A 427 -7.00 15.26 21.52
CA ALA A 427 -7.81 14.05 21.35
C ALA A 427 -7.08 12.98 20.49
N LYS A 428 -7.39 11.71 20.73
CA LYS A 428 -6.72 10.56 20.10
C LYS A 428 -7.17 10.36 18.65
N ASN A 429 -8.48 10.45 18.44
CA ASN A 429 -9.16 10.04 17.22
C ASN A 429 -9.26 11.16 16.19
N VAL A 430 -9.16 12.42 16.62
CA VAL A 430 -9.08 13.56 15.71
C VAL A 430 -7.74 13.56 14.96
N PHE A 431 -7.72 14.24 13.82
CA PHE A 431 -6.50 14.48 13.06
C PHE A 431 -6.02 15.92 13.27
N THR A 432 -5.00 16.05 14.10
CA THR A 432 -4.44 17.30 14.61
C THR A 432 -3.30 17.77 13.74
N ILE A 433 -3.45 18.96 13.14
CA ILE A 433 -2.55 19.44 12.10
C ILE A 433 -1.69 20.62 12.58
N GLY A 434 -0.37 20.43 12.54
CA GLY A 434 0.65 21.46 12.75
C GLY A 434 0.94 22.25 11.47
N ALA A 435 1.64 23.38 11.61
CA ALA A 435 1.92 24.30 10.51
C ALA A 435 3.40 24.31 10.14
N SER A 436 3.75 23.73 8.97
CA SER A 436 5.05 23.97 8.33
C SER A 436 5.04 25.31 7.57
N GLU A 437 6.18 25.79 7.10
CA GLU A 437 6.23 27.01 6.29
C GLU A 437 5.73 26.77 4.86
N ASN A 438 5.18 27.81 4.23
CA ASN A 438 5.02 27.85 2.78
C ASN A 438 6.27 28.45 2.11
N TYR A 439 6.53 28.09 0.85
CA TYR A 439 7.61 28.63 0.06
C TYR A 439 7.24 29.93 -0.65
N ARG A 440 7.38 31.08 0.03
CA ARG A 440 7.14 32.42 -0.54
C ARG A 440 8.29 33.42 -0.32
N PRO A 441 9.54 33.09 -0.66
CA PRO A 441 10.76 33.89 -0.36
C PRO A 441 10.88 35.24 -1.11
N THR A 442 9.80 35.73 -1.72
CA THR A 442 9.72 37.03 -2.38
C THR A 442 8.64 37.95 -1.79
N ILE A 443 7.91 37.49 -0.78
CA ILE A 443 6.97 38.33 -0.03
C ILE A 443 7.74 39.36 0.80
N SER A 444 7.18 40.53 1.02
CA SER A 444 7.86 41.63 1.72
C SER A 444 6.85 42.48 2.48
N TYR A 445 7.14 42.71 3.78
CA TYR A 445 6.20 43.20 4.80
C TYR A 445 5.80 44.69 4.74
N GLY A 446 5.62 45.24 3.54
CA GLY A 446 5.29 46.65 3.31
C GLY A 446 4.01 47.17 3.99
N ASN A 447 3.14 46.30 4.51
CA ASN A 447 1.87 46.67 5.17
C ASN A 447 1.87 46.54 6.71
N PHE A 448 2.75 45.74 7.33
CA PHE A 448 2.88 45.70 8.81
C PHE A 448 3.88 46.74 9.34
N GLY A 449 4.78 47.24 8.48
CA GLY A 449 5.72 48.30 8.82
C GLY A 449 7.11 47.82 9.28
N SER A 450 7.37 46.51 9.31
CA SER A 450 8.71 45.93 9.41
C SER A 450 9.45 45.99 8.07
N GLY A 451 10.77 45.79 8.13
CA GLY A 451 11.63 45.69 6.94
C GLY A 451 11.87 44.27 6.47
N SER A 452 11.73 43.29 7.39
CA SER A 452 11.89 41.86 7.15
C SER A 452 10.64 41.05 7.47
N ASP A 453 10.69 39.80 7.03
CA ASP A 453 9.82 38.66 7.31
C ASP A 453 10.39 37.70 8.36
N GLU A 454 11.38 38.16 9.13
CA GLU A 454 12.04 37.38 10.18
C GLU A 454 11.15 37.29 11.44
N TRP A 455 11.01 36.10 12.05
CA TRP A 455 10.16 35.88 13.22
C TRP A 455 10.46 36.84 14.38
N GLY A 456 11.73 37.21 14.58
CA GLY A 456 12.17 38.16 15.60
C GLY A 456 11.88 39.64 15.30
N GLU A 457 11.61 40.04 14.05
CA GLU A 457 11.04 41.37 13.76
C GLU A 457 9.51 41.36 13.91
N LEU A 458 8.84 40.25 13.58
CA LEU A 458 7.38 40.12 13.60
C LEU A 458 6.83 39.98 15.02
N TRP A 459 7.39 39.09 15.84
CA TRP A 459 7.02 38.88 17.24
C TRP A 459 8.27 38.88 18.16
N PRO A 460 8.95 40.02 18.33
CA PRO A 460 10.17 40.14 19.17
C PRO A 460 9.99 39.79 20.65
N GLY A 461 8.75 39.62 21.11
CA GLY A 461 8.44 39.15 22.48
C GLY A 461 8.44 37.63 22.64
N ASN A 462 8.26 36.88 21.54
CA ASN A 462 8.12 35.42 21.55
C ASN A 462 9.31 34.71 20.89
N TYR A 463 10.04 35.38 19.99
CA TYR A 463 11.14 34.79 19.20
C TYR A 463 12.38 35.70 19.24
N SER A 464 13.00 35.87 20.41
CA SER A 464 14.07 36.87 20.61
C SER A 464 15.49 36.34 20.38
N THR A 465 15.68 35.01 20.32
CA THR A 465 16.98 34.35 20.15
C THR A 465 17.09 33.60 18.80
N ALA A 466 18.29 33.58 18.21
CA ALA A 466 18.58 32.87 16.96
C ALA A 466 18.90 31.38 17.24
N PRO A 467 18.52 30.44 16.36
CA PRO A 467 18.19 30.64 14.95
C PRO A 467 16.78 31.21 14.67
N VAL A 468 15.76 30.87 15.46
CA VAL A 468 14.35 31.22 15.20
C VAL A 468 14.15 32.73 14.95
N SER A 469 14.73 33.61 15.78
CA SER A 469 14.57 35.08 15.62
C SER A 469 15.03 35.65 14.27
N THR A 470 15.94 34.96 13.57
CA THR A 470 16.53 35.38 12.28
C THR A 470 15.99 34.59 11.10
N ASP A 471 15.04 33.70 11.35
CA ASP A 471 14.44 32.82 10.36
C ASP A 471 13.22 33.49 9.71
N HIS A 472 13.03 33.28 8.41
CA HIS A 472 12.03 34.00 7.63
C HIS A 472 10.75 33.17 7.55
N ALA A 473 9.61 33.74 7.93
CA ALA A 473 8.37 32.99 8.14
C ALA A 473 7.73 32.27 6.92
N ALA A 474 8.33 32.29 5.74
CA ALA A 474 7.88 31.56 4.55
C ALA A 474 8.98 31.44 3.49
N ASN A 475 10.15 30.88 3.85
CA ASN A 475 11.25 30.68 2.91
C ASN A 475 11.69 29.22 2.73
N ASP A 476 11.29 28.29 3.60
CA ASP A 476 11.74 26.90 3.58
C ASP A 476 10.60 25.92 3.91
N SER A 477 10.07 25.23 2.90
CA SER A 477 8.97 24.27 3.07
C SER A 477 9.32 23.02 3.88
N GLU A 478 10.60 22.81 4.18
CA GLU A 478 11.10 21.78 5.09
C GLU A 478 11.14 22.27 6.56
N GLY A 479 10.66 23.49 6.82
CA GLY A 479 10.70 24.14 8.12
C GLY A 479 9.35 24.17 8.83
N MET A 480 9.40 24.14 10.17
CA MET A 480 8.26 24.43 11.02
C MET A 480 8.29 25.90 11.47
N THR A 481 7.31 26.70 11.03
CA THR A 481 6.26 27.02 11.98
C THR A 481 6.69 27.49 13.38
N ALA A 482 7.31 28.66 13.54
CA ALA A 482 7.72 29.14 14.87
C ALA A 482 6.55 29.23 15.87
N PHE A 483 5.35 29.63 15.42
CA PHE A 483 4.15 29.68 16.26
C PHE A 483 3.46 28.33 16.44
N SER A 484 3.71 27.33 15.57
CA SER A 484 2.95 26.08 15.58
C SER A 484 3.14 25.42 16.93
N SER A 485 2.03 25.14 17.62
CA SER A 485 2.03 24.36 18.85
C SER A 485 2.76 23.03 18.65
N ARG A 486 3.48 22.62 19.69
CA ARG A 486 4.35 21.44 19.73
C ARG A 486 3.84 20.48 20.80
N GLY A 487 3.95 19.18 20.51
CA GLY A 487 3.69 18.12 21.47
C GLY A 487 4.75 18.00 22.56
N PRO A 488 4.78 16.88 23.30
CA PRO A 488 3.77 15.80 23.24
C PRO A 488 2.41 16.27 23.78
N ALA A 489 1.40 15.40 23.78
CA ALA A 489 0.30 15.54 24.73
C ALA A 489 0.78 15.25 26.18
N ASP A 490 0.00 15.66 27.17
CA ASP A 490 0.30 15.53 28.61
C ASP A 490 0.62 14.06 29.02
N ASP A 491 0.02 13.08 28.31
CA ASP A 491 0.22 11.64 28.50
C ASP A 491 1.33 11.02 27.64
N GLY A 492 2.12 11.85 26.93
CA GLY A 492 3.27 11.43 26.14
C GLY A 492 3.00 11.05 24.68
N ARG A 493 1.75 11.09 24.23
CA ARG A 493 1.37 10.85 22.82
C ARG A 493 1.99 11.86 21.87
N ILE A 494 2.33 11.42 20.66
CA ILE A 494 2.84 12.28 19.59
C ILE A 494 1.70 13.19 19.10
N LYS A 495 1.91 14.50 19.20
CA LYS A 495 1.08 15.53 18.58
C LYS A 495 1.96 16.68 18.04
N PRO A 496 1.57 17.39 16.96
CA PRO A 496 0.46 17.07 16.04
C PRO A 496 0.61 15.69 15.39
N ASP A 497 -0.43 15.16 14.75
CA ASP A 497 -0.28 13.89 14.02
C ASP A 497 0.51 14.10 12.71
N LEU A 498 0.38 15.29 12.10
CA LEU A 498 0.97 15.65 10.81
C LEU A 498 1.17 17.17 10.71
N ALA A 499 2.12 17.62 9.89
CA ALA A 499 2.27 19.01 9.48
C ALA A 499 1.69 19.26 8.07
N ALA A 500 1.13 20.44 7.86
CA ALA A 500 0.82 20.98 6.53
C ALA A 500 1.24 22.47 6.46
N PRO A 501 1.57 23.00 5.27
CA PRO A 501 2.02 24.39 5.13
C PRO A 501 1.01 25.41 5.67
N GLY A 502 1.50 26.37 6.46
CA GLY A 502 0.72 27.22 7.35
C GLY A 502 1.19 28.67 7.46
N SER A 503 1.97 29.19 6.50
CA SER A 503 2.43 30.58 6.54
C SER A 503 2.27 31.40 5.25
N PHE A 504 1.71 32.61 5.38
CA PHE A 504 1.49 33.62 4.33
C PHE A 504 0.65 33.21 3.12
N ILE A 505 -0.69 33.17 3.21
CA ILE A 505 -1.45 32.43 2.19
C ILE A 505 -2.68 33.11 1.62
N LEU A 506 -2.75 32.94 0.31
CA LEU A 506 -3.81 33.48 -0.48
C LEU A 506 -5.02 32.54 -0.52
N SER A 507 -6.04 32.87 0.27
CA SER A 507 -7.39 32.30 0.17
C SER A 507 -8.42 33.44 0.18
N THR A 508 -9.71 33.09 0.09
CA THR A 508 -10.81 34.04 -0.12
C THR A 508 -10.95 35.02 1.05
N LEU A 509 -11.39 36.25 0.75
CA LEU A 509 -11.60 37.33 1.71
C LEU A 509 -13.10 37.56 1.90
N SER A 510 -13.58 37.47 3.14
CA SER A 510 -14.94 37.90 3.49
C SER A 510 -15.15 39.37 3.13
N ARG A 511 -16.21 39.66 2.39
CA ARG A 511 -16.60 41.05 2.06
C ARG A 511 -17.51 41.67 3.13
N SER A 512 -17.75 40.94 4.22
CA SER A 512 -18.35 41.45 5.46
C SER A 512 -17.31 41.88 6.50
N SER A 513 -16.05 41.43 6.33
CA SER A 513 -14.93 41.80 7.22
C SER A 513 -14.25 43.11 6.80
N SER A 514 -13.59 43.75 7.77
CA SER A 514 -12.65 44.86 7.55
C SER A 514 -11.19 44.50 7.86
N THR A 515 -10.95 43.25 8.26
CA THR A 515 -9.62 42.72 8.61
C THR A 515 -8.81 42.48 7.34
N THR A 516 -7.51 42.79 7.38
CA THR A 516 -6.60 42.66 6.22
C THR A 516 -5.70 41.42 6.28
N GLY A 517 -6.02 40.47 7.17
CA GLY A 517 -5.19 39.31 7.48
C GLY A 517 -3.76 39.70 7.86
N TRP A 518 -2.81 38.85 7.49
CA TRP A 518 -1.38 39.18 7.46
C TRP A 518 -1.04 40.11 6.27
N ALA A 519 -1.60 39.89 5.07
CA ALA A 519 -1.39 40.85 3.98
C ALA A 519 -2.57 40.94 2.99
N SER A 520 -2.90 42.16 2.57
CA SER A 520 -3.85 42.38 1.48
C SER A 520 -3.31 41.87 0.13
N TYR A 521 -4.12 41.12 -0.62
CA TYR A 521 -3.84 40.83 -2.03
C TYR A 521 -4.75 41.66 -2.96
N ASN A 522 -6.07 41.49 -2.85
CA ASN A 522 -7.05 42.31 -3.58
C ASN A 522 -8.37 42.45 -2.78
N SER A 523 -9.50 42.72 -3.44
CA SER A 523 -10.81 42.89 -2.80
C SER A 523 -11.55 41.57 -2.48
N SER A 524 -11.00 40.44 -2.90
CA SER A 524 -11.65 39.13 -2.90
C SER A 524 -10.75 38.02 -2.33
N TYR A 525 -9.44 38.29 -2.13
CA TYR A 525 -8.48 37.36 -1.51
C TYR A 525 -7.49 38.10 -0.61
N VAL A 526 -6.99 37.39 0.41
CA VAL A 526 -6.12 37.92 1.47
C VAL A 526 -5.11 36.87 1.94
N TYR A 527 -3.95 37.32 2.44
CA TYR A 527 -2.95 36.54 3.15
C TYR A 527 -3.19 36.54 4.66
N MET A 528 -3.02 35.42 5.34
CA MET A 528 -3.06 35.23 6.80
C MET A 528 -1.77 34.43 7.27
N GLY A 529 -1.79 33.66 8.38
CA GLY A 529 -0.71 32.72 8.81
C GLY A 529 -0.88 32.12 10.23
N GLY A 530 -0.63 30.80 10.42
CA GLY A 530 -1.10 29.96 11.56
C GLY A 530 -1.32 28.45 11.26
N THR A 531 -2.05 27.72 12.14
CA THR A 531 -2.46 26.29 11.97
C THR A 531 -3.91 26.02 11.49
N SER A 532 -4.81 27.00 11.51
CA SER A 532 -6.25 26.90 11.15
C SER A 532 -6.52 26.71 9.66
N MET A 533 -5.50 26.67 8.83
CA MET A 533 -5.63 26.41 7.41
C MET A 533 -4.72 25.28 6.99
N ALA A 534 -3.60 25.06 7.70
CA ALA A 534 -2.93 23.76 7.73
C ALA A 534 -3.99 22.66 7.91
N CYS A 535 -4.96 22.88 8.82
CA CYS A 535 -6.13 22.04 9.00
C CYS A 535 -7.05 21.85 7.75
N PRO A 536 -7.72 22.86 7.16
CA PRO A 536 -8.58 22.72 5.97
C PRO A 536 -7.85 22.45 4.65
N ILE A 537 -6.56 22.74 4.51
CA ILE A 537 -5.74 22.13 3.45
C ILE A 537 -5.83 20.62 3.58
N THR A 538 -5.51 20.10 4.77
CA THR A 538 -5.53 18.67 5.05
C THR A 538 -6.96 18.13 4.97
N ALA A 539 -7.98 18.93 5.27
CA ALA A 539 -9.38 18.56 5.04
C ALA A 539 -9.73 18.46 3.54
N GLY A 540 -9.27 19.40 2.71
CA GLY A 540 -9.44 19.31 1.26
C GLY A 540 -8.61 18.18 0.64
N ALA A 541 -7.40 17.94 1.15
CA ALA A 541 -6.57 16.81 0.78
C ALA A 541 -7.22 15.47 1.14
N ALA A 542 -7.78 15.36 2.35
CA ALA A 542 -8.60 14.23 2.76
C ALA A 542 -9.84 14.09 1.87
N ALA A 543 -10.46 15.18 1.41
CA ALA A 543 -11.59 15.11 0.48
C ALA A 543 -11.19 14.49 -0.87
N LEU A 544 -9.99 14.80 -1.39
CA LEU A 544 -9.46 14.11 -2.57
C LEU A 544 -9.24 12.60 -2.29
N LEU A 545 -8.77 12.23 -1.09
CA LEU A 545 -8.58 10.82 -0.72
C LEU A 545 -9.90 10.06 -0.50
N TYR A 546 -10.91 10.66 0.13
CA TYR A 546 -12.26 10.08 0.21
C TYR A 546 -12.83 9.84 -1.19
N GLN A 547 -12.73 10.83 -2.09
CA GLN A 547 -13.11 10.64 -3.49
C GLN A 547 -12.32 9.52 -4.16
N HIS A 548 -11.01 9.40 -3.90
CA HIS A 548 -10.19 8.31 -4.42
C HIS A 548 -10.68 6.94 -3.94
N MET A 549 -11.01 6.79 -2.65
CA MET A 549 -11.59 5.56 -2.11
C MET A 549 -12.88 5.19 -2.85
N PHE A 550 -13.77 6.16 -3.06
CA PHE A 550 -15.07 5.96 -3.71
C PHE A 550 -14.96 5.63 -5.20
N ASP A 551 -14.33 6.51 -5.97
CA ASP A 551 -14.39 6.51 -7.44
C ASP A 551 -13.35 5.57 -8.06
N ASN A 552 -12.14 5.49 -7.48
CA ASN A 552 -11.00 4.79 -8.07
C ASN A 552 -10.74 3.41 -7.45
N LEU A 553 -11.04 3.23 -6.15
CA LEU A 553 -10.82 1.97 -5.44
C LEU A 553 -12.11 1.19 -5.13
N GLY A 554 -13.28 1.83 -5.23
CA GLY A 554 -14.58 1.20 -4.94
C GLY A 554 -14.84 0.94 -3.45
N HIS A 555 -14.00 1.47 -2.55
CA HIS A 555 -14.15 1.37 -1.11
C HIS A 555 -15.11 2.45 -0.61
N THR A 556 -16.40 2.11 -0.52
CA THR A 556 -17.49 3.09 -0.33
C THR A 556 -17.71 3.55 1.12
N ASN A 557 -17.09 2.90 2.11
CA ASN A 557 -17.21 3.26 3.53
C ASN A 557 -15.82 3.21 4.23
N PRO A 558 -14.85 4.04 3.82
CA PRO A 558 -13.55 4.10 4.48
C PRO A 558 -13.71 4.65 5.90
N THR A 559 -12.99 4.07 6.85
CA THR A 559 -12.93 4.64 8.20
C THR A 559 -12.06 5.89 8.25
N SER A 560 -12.32 6.76 9.22
CA SER A 560 -11.47 7.92 9.53
C SER A 560 -10.07 7.47 9.96
N ALA A 561 -9.95 6.31 10.63
CA ALA A 561 -8.67 5.67 10.95
C ALA A 561 -7.89 5.28 9.70
N LEU A 562 -8.54 4.75 8.66
CA LEU A 562 -7.90 4.47 7.37
C LEU A 562 -7.36 5.75 6.72
N ILE A 563 -8.18 6.80 6.60
CA ILE A 563 -7.75 8.04 5.94
C ILE A 563 -6.62 8.73 6.74
N LYS A 564 -6.71 8.76 8.08
CA LYS A 564 -5.63 9.23 8.97
C LYS A 564 -4.35 8.41 8.76
N GLY A 565 -4.46 7.07 8.81
CA GLY A 565 -3.35 6.14 8.58
C GLY A 565 -2.65 6.35 7.23
N ILE A 566 -3.40 6.48 6.14
CA ILE A 566 -2.86 6.76 4.79
C ILE A 566 -2.06 8.05 4.76
N MET A 567 -2.63 9.16 5.24
CA MET A 567 -1.99 10.49 5.18
C MET A 567 -0.73 10.59 6.05
N THR A 568 -0.64 9.75 7.09
CA THR A 568 0.54 9.69 7.99
C THR A 568 1.58 8.65 7.57
N ALA A 569 1.18 7.56 6.91
CA ALA A 569 2.10 6.59 6.32
C ALA A 569 2.81 7.15 5.08
N SER A 570 2.13 8.02 4.33
CA SER A 570 2.66 8.69 3.15
C SER A 570 3.50 9.93 3.45
N ALA A 571 3.57 10.36 4.71
CA ALA A 571 4.18 11.62 5.11
C ALA A 571 5.68 11.72 4.79
N HIS A 572 6.13 12.94 4.51
CA HIS A 572 7.53 13.29 4.27
C HIS A 572 8.19 13.81 5.56
N ASP A 573 9.11 13.02 6.10
CA ASP A 573 10.07 13.38 7.16
C ASP A 573 10.89 14.60 6.69
N MET A 574 10.56 15.78 7.22
CA MET A 574 11.18 17.04 6.78
C MET A 574 12.65 17.12 7.21
N THR A 575 13.41 18.00 6.55
CA THR A 575 14.84 18.17 6.83
C THR A 575 15.18 19.27 7.84
N GLY A 576 14.23 20.14 8.18
CA GLY A 576 14.34 21.17 9.20
C GLY A 576 15.15 22.39 8.78
N GLN A 577 14.59 23.59 8.97
CA GLN A 577 15.18 24.84 8.47
C GLN A 577 16.51 25.26 9.17
N TYR A 578 16.83 24.68 10.33
CA TYR A 578 17.98 25.11 11.16
C TYR A 578 19.24 24.24 10.99
N GLY A 579 19.16 23.12 10.27
CA GLY A 579 20.26 22.14 10.19
C GLY A 579 20.70 21.58 11.55
N SER A 580 19.79 21.64 12.54
CA SER A 580 19.96 21.12 13.90
C SER A 580 19.08 19.89 14.07
N ALA A 581 19.66 18.78 14.52
CA ALA A 581 18.93 17.51 14.68
C ALA A 581 18.09 17.43 15.97
N THR A 582 17.72 18.59 16.55
CA THR A 582 17.01 18.72 17.84
C THR A 582 16.16 20.00 17.93
N ASN A 583 15.81 20.66 16.81
CA ASN A 583 15.09 21.94 16.87
C ASN A 583 14.16 22.06 15.67
N GLY A 584 12.85 22.01 15.91
CA GLY A 584 11.85 21.95 14.86
C GLY A 584 11.98 20.66 14.06
N ALA A 585 11.59 20.69 12.79
CA ALA A 585 11.56 19.53 11.91
C ALA A 585 12.94 18.96 11.47
N GLY A 586 13.99 19.20 12.27
CA GLY A 586 15.29 18.54 12.07
C GLY A 586 15.45 17.24 12.86
N GLU A 587 14.50 16.91 13.74
CA GLU A 587 14.41 15.61 14.41
C GLU A 587 13.78 14.58 13.46
N THR A 588 14.26 13.34 13.45
CA THR A 588 13.65 12.29 12.61
C THR A 588 12.22 12.00 13.03
N ALA A 589 11.27 12.06 12.10
CA ALA A 589 9.88 11.72 12.33
C ALA A 589 9.69 10.23 12.71
N PRO A 590 8.73 9.90 13.60
CA PRO A 590 7.81 10.81 14.27
C PRO A 590 8.47 11.61 15.40
N ASN A 591 8.14 12.91 15.50
CA ASN A 591 8.65 13.81 16.53
C ASN A 591 7.56 14.78 17.04
N ASN A 592 7.83 15.48 18.16
CA ASN A 592 6.88 16.39 18.82
C ASN A 592 6.71 17.76 18.12
N HIS A 593 7.30 17.95 16.94
CA HIS A 593 7.22 19.19 16.19
C HIS A 593 6.35 19.06 14.94
N GLU A 594 6.60 18.06 14.10
CA GLU A 594 5.86 17.82 12.85
C GLU A 594 4.92 16.61 12.88
N GLY A 595 4.92 15.84 13.99
CA GLY A 595 4.22 14.56 14.04
C GLY A 595 4.91 13.54 13.17
N HIS A 596 4.15 12.88 12.29
CA HIS A 596 4.67 11.89 11.33
C HIS A 596 5.36 12.50 10.10
N GLY A 597 5.30 13.83 9.90
CA GLY A 597 5.95 14.51 8.78
C GLY A 597 5.05 15.56 8.12
N LEU A 598 5.52 16.08 6.99
CA LEU A 598 4.74 16.88 6.06
C LEU A 598 3.77 16.02 5.24
N LEU A 599 2.55 16.50 5.03
CA LEU A 599 1.58 15.86 4.13
C LEU A 599 2.13 15.68 2.69
N ASP A 600 2.16 14.45 2.18
CA ASP A 600 2.43 14.14 0.77
C ASP A 600 1.36 13.20 0.20
N LEU A 601 0.64 13.69 -0.82
CA LEU A 601 -0.44 12.97 -1.48
C LEU A 601 0.02 12.05 -2.63
N ASP A 602 1.20 12.26 -3.21
CA ASP A 602 1.71 11.41 -4.32
C ASP A 602 1.96 9.97 -3.84
N ARG A 603 2.53 9.84 -2.63
CA ARG A 603 2.65 8.57 -1.92
C ARG A 603 1.30 8.03 -1.46
N ALA A 604 0.39 8.90 -0.98
CA ALA A 604 -0.88 8.50 -0.38
C ALA A 604 -1.76 7.65 -1.32
N VAL A 605 -1.88 8.03 -2.59
CA VAL A 605 -2.76 7.35 -3.57
C VAL A 605 -2.31 5.94 -3.98
N ASN A 606 -1.08 5.55 -3.66
CA ASN A 606 -0.56 4.19 -3.93
C ASN A 606 -0.55 3.31 -2.68
N SER A 607 -1.18 3.74 -1.59
CA SER A 607 -1.24 2.97 -0.35
C SER A 607 -2.13 1.74 -0.49
N SER A 608 -1.65 0.60 0.00
CA SER A 608 -2.47 -0.60 0.20
C SER A 608 -2.90 -0.69 1.66
N PHE A 609 -4.08 -1.26 1.91
CA PHE A 609 -4.65 -1.23 3.25
C PHE A 609 -5.53 -2.43 3.57
N VAL A 610 -5.74 -2.61 4.88
CA VAL A 610 -6.84 -3.36 5.49
C VAL A 610 -7.61 -2.33 6.33
N ASP A 611 -8.94 -2.37 6.27
CA ASP A 611 -9.81 -1.41 6.97
C ASP A 611 -10.95 -2.13 7.68
N ASN A 612 -11.25 -1.70 8.91
CA ASN A 612 -12.35 -2.17 9.74
C ASN A 612 -12.33 -3.68 10.09
N GLU A 613 -11.15 -4.32 10.03
CA GLU A 613 -10.88 -5.59 10.73
C GLU A 613 -10.68 -5.32 12.24
N SER A 614 -10.89 -6.31 13.11
CA SER A 614 -10.88 -6.09 14.57
C SER A 614 -10.20 -7.20 15.38
N VAL A 615 -9.63 -6.83 16.53
CA VAL A 615 -9.03 -7.77 17.51
C VAL A 615 -9.55 -7.48 18.94
N GLY A 616 -9.73 -8.53 19.74
CA GLY A 616 -9.93 -8.46 21.19
C GLY A 616 -8.65 -8.76 21.98
N THR A 617 -8.72 -8.72 23.31
CA THR A 617 -7.56 -8.98 24.19
C THR A 617 -7.01 -10.39 23.99
N GLY A 618 -5.75 -10.48 23.58
CA GLY A 618 -5.04 -11.74 23.32
C GLY A 618 -5.26 -12.31 21.92
N ASP A 619 -6.07 -11.67 21.08
CA ASP A 619 -6.21 -12.03 19.66
C ASP A 619 -4.99 -11.56 18.86
N SER A 620 -4.72 -12.26 17.76
CA SER A 620 -3.70 -11.89 16.78
C SER A 620 -4.24 -12.17 15.37
N LEU A 621 -4.25 -11.14 14.52
CA LEU A 621 -4.71 -11.23 13.14
C LEU A 621 -3.56 -10.98 12.17
N GLY A 622 -3.21 -12.02 11.42
CA GLY A 622 -2.08 -12.01 10.50
C GLY A 622 -2.47 -11.67 9.06
N PHE A 623 -1.63 -10.90 8.39
CA PHE A 623 -1.71 -10.60 6.96
C PHE A 623 -0.34 -10.83 6.30
N ARG A 624 -0.34 -11.03 4.98
CA ARG A 624 0.88 -11.17 4.17
C ARG A 624 0.87 -10.27 2.94
N PHE A 625 2.05 -9.87 2.50
CA PHE A 625 2.26 -9.11 1.26
C PHE A 625 3.62 -9.47 0.64
N VAL A 626 3.81 -9.21 -0.65
CA VAL A 626 5.04 -9.57 -1.38
C VAL A 626 5.78 -8.32 -1.84
N VAL A 627 6.98 -8.11 -1.30
CA VAL A 627 7.87 -7.00 -1.67
C VAL A 627 8.67 -7.38 -2.93
N PRO A 628 8.62 -6.58 -4.01
CA PRO A 628 9.34 -6.86 -5.26
C PRO A 628 10.85 -6.59 -5.13
N ASN A 629 11.63 -7.07 -6.11
CA ASN A 629 13.06 -6.81 -6.15
C ASN A 629 13.36 -5.31 -6.24
N SER A 630 14.26 -4.81 -5.38
CA SER A 630 14.72 -3.41 -5.37
C SER A 630 13.58 -2.41 -5.13
N ALA A 631 12.62 -2.78 -4.27
CA ALA A 631 11.59 -1.89 -3.77
C ALA A 631 12.19 -0.65 -3.04
N PRO A 632 11.50 0.50 -3.09
CA PRO A 632 11.86 1.69 -2.31
C PRO A 632 11.61 1.48 -0.81
N ASP A 633 12.05 2.44 0.01
CA ASP A 633 11.68 2.54 1.42
C ASP A 633 10.14 2.61 1.56
N MET A 634 9.59 1.74 2.41
CA MET A 634 8.15 1.65 2.70
C MET A 634 7.87 1.95 4.17
N HIS A 635 6.66 2.44 4.46
CA HIS A 635 6.12 2.58 5.81
C HIS A 635 4.98 1.58 6.01
N VAL A 636 4.95 0.95 7.18
CA VAL A 636 3.80 0.18 7.67
C VAL A 636 3.22 0.93 8.87
N MET A 637 1.95 1.30 8.81
CA MET A 637 1.26 2.11 9.82
C MET A 637 0.03 1.36 10.36
N LEU A 638 -0.14 1.40 11.68
CA LEU A 638 -1.35 0.94 12.36
C LEU A 638 -2.09 2.17 12.92
N SER A 639 -3.38 2.27 12.64
CA SER A 639 -4.25 3.36 13.10
C SER A 639 -5.59 2.84 13.57
N TRP A 640 -6.10 3.34 14.70
CA TRP A 640 -7.44 3.01 15.16
C TRP A 640 -8.14 4.22 15.80
N THR A 641 -9.48 4.21 15.68
CA THR A 641 -10.34 5.09 16.47
C THR A 641 -10.53 4.42 17.82
N ASP A 642 -9.77 4.85 18.82
CA ASP A 642 -9.76 4.27 20.17
C ASP A 642 -11.03 4.68 20.95
N TYR A 643 -11.43 3.89 21.93
CA TYR A 643 -12.57 4.22 22.78
C TYR A 643 -12.29 5.53 23.56
N PRO A 644 -13.29 6.41 23.78
CA PRO A 644 -13.07 7.68 24.47
C PRO A 644 -12.49 7.50 25.88
N SER A 645 -11.45 8.27 26.20
CA SER A 645 -10.82 8.22 27.53
C SER A 645 -11.61 9.02 28.57
N THR A 646 -11.08 9.13 29.79
CA THR A 646 -11.51 10.11 30.79
C THR A 646 -10.39 11.07 31.14
N THR A 647 -10.74 12.32 31.45
CA THR A 647 -9.83 13.43 31.79
C THR A 647 -9.06 13.22 33.09
N VAL A 648 -9.48 12.25 33.92
CA VAL A 648 -8.83 11.90 35.20
C VAL A 648 -7.76 10.80 35.07
N ALA A 649 -7.73 10.07 33.94
CA ALA A 649 -6.74 9.03 33.69
C ALA A 649 -5.31 9.62 33.55
N SER A 650 -4.28 8.87 33.96
CA SER A 650 -2.88 9.31 33.79
C SER A 650 -2.34 9.09 32.37
N THR A 651 -2.88 8.11 31.64
CA THR A 651 -2.68 7.90 30.20
C THR A 651 -4.02 7.75 29.51
N ASN A 652 -4.16 8.27 28.28
CA ASN A 652 -5.48 8.33 27.65
C ASN A 652 -5.77 7.16 26.69
N LEU A 653 -4.79 6.36 26.28
CA LEU A 653 -5.01 5.13 25.51
C LEU A 653 -5.91 4.16 26.31
N VAL A 654 -6.94 3.61 25.66
CA VAL A 654 -7.89 2.66 26.26
C VAL A 654 -7.66 1.27 25.70
N ASN A 655 -7.78 1.12 24.38
CA ASN A 655 -7.48 -0.11 23.66
C ASN A 655 -6.05 -0.05 23.09
N ASP A 656 -5.22 -0.96 23.56
CA ASP A 656 -3.80 -1.09 23.28
C ASP A 656 -3.58 -2.17 22.21
N LEU A 657 -3.24 -1.74 20.99
CA LEU A 657 -2.93 -2.61 19.86
C LEU A 657 -1.44 -2.53 19.53
N ASP A 658 -0.81 -3.70 19.37
CA ASP A 658 0.56 -3.83 18.90
C ASP A 658 0.61 -4.43 17.49
N PHE A 659 1.73 -4.29 16.75
CA PHE A 659 1.96 -5.06 15.52
C PHE A 659 3.36 -5.65 15.43
N ALA A 660 3.49 -6.79 14.75
CA ALA A 660 4.77 -7.44 14.49
C ALA A 660 4.99 -7.67 12.99
N LEU A 661 6.17 -7.33 12.49
CA LEU A 661 6.60 -7.61 11.12
C LEU A 661 7.54 -8.81 11.08
N LYS A 662 7.35 -9.67 10.08
CA LYS A 662 8.22 -10.79 9.75
C LYS A 662 8.87 -10.56 8.40
N ASP A 663 10.19 -10.57 8.35
CA ASP A 663 10.93 -10.44 7.09
C ASP A 663 10.98 -11.78 6.31
N PRO A 664 11.36 -11.77 5.01
CA PRO A 664 11.48 -12.98 4.19
C PRO A 664 12.57 -13.96 4.66
N SER A 665 13.41 -13.59 5.62
CA SER A 665 14.37 -14.49 6.28
C SER A 665 13.79 -15.17 7.52
N GLY A 666 12.57 -14.80 7.93
CA GLY A 666 11.89 -15.29 9.12
C GLY A 666 12.24 -14.56 10.42
N ASN A 667 12.88 -13.38 10.35
CA ASN A 667 13.14 -12.55 11.52
C ASN A 667 11.89 -11.73 11.87
N TRP A 668 11.55 -11.68 13.15
CA TRP A 668 10.44 -10.88 13.67
C TRP A 668 10.94 -9.58 14.31
N VAL A 669 10.18 -8.50 14.12
CA VAL A 669 10.34 -7.22 14.82
C VAL A 669 8.96 -6.78 15.31
N GLU A 670 8.84 -6.57 16.62
CA GLU A 670 7.63 -6.07 17.27
C GLU A 670 7.67 -4.55 17.39
N TYR A 671 6.52 -3.92 17.18
CA TYR A 671 6.30 -2.48 17.24
C TYR A 671 5.10 -2.20 18.13
N GLY A 672 5.35 -1.51 19.22
CA GLY A 672 4.39 -1.23 20.27
C GLY A 672 4.92 -0.18 21.23
N ASN A 673 4.08 0.74 21.66
CA ASN A 673 4.48 1.79 22.61
C ASN A 673 3.54 1.99 23.80
N ASN A 674 2.36 1.35 23.80
CA ASN A 674 1.36 1.42 24.86
C ASN A 674 0.86 2.87 25.16
N VAL A 675 0.95 3.78 24.18
CA VAL A 675 0.65 5.23 24.33
C VAL A 675 -0.17 5.79 23.16
N ASP A 676 0.23 5.54 21.90
CA ASP A 676 -0.42 6.15 20.72
C ASP A 676 -1.41 5.19 20.05
N ASN A 677 -2.53 5.74 19.54
CA ASN A 677 -3.50 5.05 18.69
C ASN A 677 -3.24 5.20 17.17
N LEU A 678 -2.06 5.75 16.84
CA LEU A 678 -1.51 5.89 15.50
C LEU A 678 0.01 5.76 15.63
N TYR A 679 0.59 4.70 15.07
CA TYR A 679 2.05 4.56 15.02
C TYR A 679 2.47 3.54 13.96
N GLY A 680 3.74 3.59 13.55
CA GLY A 680 4.22 2.80 12.42
C GLY A 680 5.74 2.66 12.35
N ALA A 681 6.20 1.99 11.30
CA ALA A 681 7.59 1.65 11.08
C ALA A 681 8.04 1.95 9.64
N LYS A 682 9.13 2.71 9.50
CA LYS A 682 9.86 2.88 8.24
C LYS A 682 10.81 1.70 8.02
N ILE A 683 10.62 0.98 6.92
CA ILE A 683 11.47 -0.12 6.49
C ILE A 683 12.31 0.35 5.29
N SER A 684 13.54 0.77 5.56
CA SER A 684 14.45 1.22 4.50
C SER A 684 15.02 0.05 3.69
N SER A 685 14.96 0.17 2.36
CA SER A 685 15.43 -0.85 1.40
C SER A 685 14.93 -2.28 1.74
N PRO A 686 13.60 -2.51 1.79
CA PRO A 686 13.02 -3.76 2.27
C PRO A 686 13.48 -4.96 1.43
N ALA A 687 13.74 -6.08 2.10
CA ALA A 687 14.15 -7.32 1.46
C ALA A 687 13.04 -7.84 0.52
N GLN A 688 13.44 -8.28 -0.68
CA GLN A 688 12.53 -8.94 -1.62
C GLN A 688 12.00 -10.24 -1.03
N GLY A 689 10.69 -10.47 -1.15
CA GLY A 689 10.02 -11.71 -0.78
C GLY A 689 8.71 -11.48 -0.03
N THR A 690 8.16 -12.55 0.53
CA THR A 690 6.94 -12.48 1.35
C THR A 690 7.26 -11.93 2.74
N TRP A 691 6.54 -10.90 3.12
CA TRP A 691 6.49 -10.36 4.48
C TRP A 691 5.16 -10.75 5.13
N GLU A 692 5.15 -10.89 6.45
CA GLU A 692 3.92 -11.01 7.23
C GLU A 692 3.84 -9.83 8.22
N VAL A 693 2.62 -9.38 8.50
CA VAL A 693 2.29 -8.39 9.53
C VAL A 693 1.18 -8.95 10.39
N HIS A 694 1.39 -8.99 11.71
CA HIS A 694 0.42 -9.54 12.67
C HIS A 694 0.00 -8.43 13.63
N ILE A 695 -1.30 -8.14 13.68
CA ILE A 695 -1.90 -7.13 14.55
C ILE A 695 -2.40 -7.83 15.80
N ASN A 696 -1.99 -7.37 16.98
CA ASN A 696 -2.22 -8.02 18.26
C ASN A 696 -3.07 -7.12 19.16
N GLY A 697 -4.13 -7.67 19.75
CA GLY A 697 -4.89 -6.99 20.80
C GLY A 697 -4.19 -7.14 22.16
N SER A 698 -3.18 -6.33 22.43
CA SER A 698 -2.36 -6.47 23.65
C SER A 698 -3.15 -6.24 24.93
N ASN A 699 -4.01 -5.22 24.96
CA ASN A 699 -4.98 -5.00 26.03
C ASN A 699 -6.17 -4.19 25.49
N VAL A 700 -7.29 -4.85 25.19
CA VAL A 700 -8.47 -4.28 24.53
C VAL A 700 -9.69 -4.34 25.47
N PRO A 701 -9.71 -3.55 26.57
CA PRO A 701 -10.78 -3.57 27.57
C PRO A 701 -12.15 -3.10 27.02
N GLN A 702 -12.16 -2.28 25.98
CA GLN A 702 -13.36 -1.81 25.27
C GLN A 702 -13.40 -2.45 23.87
N GLY A 703 -13.33 -3.78 23.83
CA GLY A 703 -13.15 -4.56 22.61
C GLY A 703 -14.43 -5.19 22.03
N PRO A 704 -14.33 -5.83 20.85
CA PRO A 704 -13.15 -5.85 19.98
C PRO A 704 -12.90 -4.48 19.33
N GLN A 705 -11.65 -4.11 19.11
CA GLN A 705 -11.25 -2.82 18.55
C GLN A 705 -11.04 -2.94 17.03
N PRO A 706 -11.80 -2.21 16.19
CA PRO A 706 -11.52 -2.10 14.77
C PRO A 706 -10.26 -1.28 14.49
N PHE A 707 -9.49 -1.64 13.47
CA PHE A 707 -8.27 -0.94 13.07
C PHE A 707 -8.15 -0.78 11.55
N ALA A 708 -7.25 0.10 11.14
CA ALA A 708 -6.73 0.20 9.78
C ALA A 708 -5.23 -0.08 9.78
N LEU A 709 -4.80 -1.00 8.92
CA LEU A 709 -3.40 -1.28 8.61
C LEU A 709 -3.12 -0.69 7.24
N VAL A 710 -2.05 0.10 7.12
CA VAL A 710 -1.66 0.77 5.88
C VAL A 710 -0.21 0.48 5.53
N ILE A 711 0.05 0.25 4.25
CA ILE A 711 1.39 0.21 3.65
C ILE A 711 1.42 1.26 2.53
N ASP A 712 2.38 2.18 2.53
CA ASP A 712 2.49 3.26 1.55
C ASP A 712 3.04 2.81 0.17
N ALA A 713 2.73 1.57 -0.22
CA ALA A 713 3.13 0.94 -1.47
C ALA A 713 2.00 0.02 -2.00
N PRO A 714 1.88 -0.16 -3.33
CA PRO A 714 0.77 -0.86 -3.97
C PRO A 714 0.98 -2.39 -3.96
N TYR A 715 1.00 -2.99 -2.76
CA TYR A 715 1.15 -4.43 -2.56
C TYR A 715 -0.19 -5.10 -2.28
N ILE A 716 -0.41 -6.28 -2.84
CA ILE A 716 -1.58 -7.09 -2.50
C ILE A 716 -1.40 -7.61 -1.07
N ILE A 717 -2.37 -7.31 -0.21
CA ILE A 717 -2.44 -7.78 1.18
C ILE A 717 -3.45 -8.92 1.26
N THR A 718 -3.04 -10.07 1.80
CA THR A 718 -3.90 -11.26 2.00
C THR A 718 -4.02 -11.57 3.48
N ASN A 719 -5.25 -11.80 3.98
CA ASN A 719 -5.51 -12.22 5.36
C ASN A 719 -5.14 -13.70 5.57
N LEU A 720 -4.23 -13.98 6.52
CA LEU A 720 -3.73 -15.33 6.83
C LEU A 720 -4.75 -16.21 7.57
N SER A 721 -5.80 -15.63 8.16
CA SER A 721 -6.88 -16.38 8.79
C SER A 721 -7.94 -16.89 7.81
N SER A 722 -7.89 -16.41 6.56
CA SER A 722 -8.83 -16.75 5.48
C SER A 722 -8.20 -17.62 4.39
N ASP A 723 -6.96 -18.10 4.60
CA ASP A 723 -6.10 -18.76 3.60
C ASP A 723 -5.18 -19.75 4.35
N GLN A 724 -5.76 -20.90 4.70
CA GLN A 724 -5.28 -21.81 5.75
C GLN A 724 -4.03 -22.61 5.37
N ASP A 725 -3.78 -22.82 4.09
CA ASP A 725 -2.54 -23.42 3.58
C ASP A 725 -1.57 -22.40 2.95
N SER A 726 -1.99 -21.14 2.84
CA SER A 726 -1.18 -20.00 2.41
C SER A 726 -0.73 -20.06 0.95
N ASP A 727 -1.63 -20.39 0.02
CA ASP A 727 -1.34 -20.46 -1.42
C ASP A 727 -1.71 -19.19 -2.21
N GLY A 728 -2.72 -18.45 -1.77
CA GLY A 728 -3.19 -17.19 -2.37
C GLY A 728 -4.69 -17.19 -2.70
N PHE A 729 -5.36 -18.32 -2.60
CA PHE A 729 -6.81 -18.45 -2.63
C PHE A 729 -7.36 -18.35 -1.20
N GLN A 730 -8.59 -17.87 -1.04
CA GLN A 730 -9.24 -17.83 0.27
C GLN A 730 -10.04 -19.11 0.49
N ASP A 731 -10.05 -19.67 1.71
CA ASP A 731 -10.75 -20.90 2.12
C ASP A 731 -12.22 -21.01 1.63
N GLU A 732 -12.90 -19.88 1.42
CA GLU A 732 -14.28 -19.82 0.92
C GLU A 732 -14.43 -19.89 -0.62
N ASN A 733 -13.35 -19.61 -1.34
CA ASN A 733 -13.23 -19.60 -2.81
C ASN A 733 -12.17 -20.61 -3.32
N ASP A 734 -11.65 -21.45 -2.43
CA ASP A 734 -10.68 -22.51 -2.67
C ASP A 734 -11.37 -23.88 -2.57
N ASP A 735 -11.16 -24.74 -3.56
CA ASP A 735 -11.68 -26.12 -3.59
C ASP A 735 -10.76 -27.09 -2.82
N CYS A 736 -9.55 -26.67 -2.45
CA CYS A 736 -8.55 -27.38 -1.66
C CYS A 736 -8.02 -26.65 -0.37
N PRO A 737 -8.85 -26.11 0.56
CA PRO A 737 -8.47 -25.20 1.70
C PRO A 737 -7.45 -25.65 2.77
N THR A 738 -6.66 -26.67 2.50
CA THR A 738 -5.66 -27.28 3.40
C THR A 738 -4.45 -27.86 2.64
N VAL A 739 -4.41 -27.72 1.31
CA VAL A 739 -3.43 -28.29 0.40
C VAL A 739 -3.10 -27.31 -0.73
N SER A 740 -2.21 -26.37 -0.42
CA SER A 740 -1.74 -25.29 -1.29
C SER A 740 -1.54 -25.68 -2.76
N GLY A 741 -2.08 -24.85 -3.65
CA GLY A 741 -2.04 -25.03 -5.09
C GLY A 741 -2.01 -23.74 -5.90
N SER A 742 -2.44 -23.85 -7.16
CA SER A 742 -2.44 -22.75 -8.13
C SER A 742 -3.39 -22.93 -9.32
N SER A 743 -4.19 -24.00 -9.35
CA SER A 743 -5.16 -24.23 -10.43
C SER A 743 -6.30 -23.21 -10.41
N THR A 744 -6.88 -22.97 -11.59
CA THR A 744 -7.88 -21.92 -11.84
C THR A 744 -8.97 -22.30 -12.87
N ASN A 745 -8.81 -23.39 -13.63
CA ASN A 745 -9.73 -23.76 -14.71
C ASN A 745 -10.88 -24.70 -14.25
N ASP A 746 -10.63 -25.59 -13.30
CA ASP A 746 -11.57 -26.63 -12.83
C ASP A 746 -11.85 -26.55 -11.33
N LEU A 747 -10.82 -26.70 -10.49
CA LEU A 747 -10.84 -26.56 -9.05
C LEU A 747 -9.91 -25.40 -8.71
N SER A 748 -10.39 -24.37 -8.04
CA SER A 748 -9.54 -23.21 -7.68
C SER A 748 -8.70 -23.53 -6.45
N GLY A 749 -7.44 -23.09 -6.39
CA GLY A 749 -6.54 -23.31 -5.25
C GLY A 749 -6.02 -24.76 -5.07
N CYS A 750 -6.39 -25.68 -5.96
CA CYS A 750 -5.86 -27.04 -5.90
C CYS A 750 -4.44 -27.17 -6.52
N PRO A 751 -3.64 -28.17 -6.10
CA PRO A 751 -2.30 -28.39 -6.65
C PRO A 751 -2.30 -28.57 -8.17
N ASP A 752 -1.48 -27.78 -8.85
CA ASP A 752 -1.19 -27.82 -10.29
C ASP A 752 0.34 -27.99 -10.42
N THR A 753 0.79 -29.08 -11.04
CA THR A 753 2.22 -29.48 -10.99
C THR A 753 3.03 -28.92 -12.15
N ASP A 754 2.41 -28.62 -13.29
CA ASP A 754 3.10 -28.14 -14.50
C ASP A 754 2.73 -26.71 -14.91
N GLY A 755 1.65 -26.15 -14.34
CA GLY A 755 1.30 -24.74 -14.39
C GLY A 755 0.40 -24.36 -15.57
N ASP A 756 -0.40 -25.28 -16.11
CA ASP A 756 -1.33 -25.01 -17.20
C ASP A 756 -2.68 -24.42 -16.73
N GLY A 757 -2.94 -24.47 -15.42
CA GLY A 757 -4.13 -23.95 -14.75
C GLY A 757 -5.20 -24.99 -14.41
N TRP A 758 -5.06 -26.26 -14.79
CA TRP A 758 -5.91 -27.37 -14.34
C TRP A 758 -5.33 -28.03 -13.07
N SER A 759 -6.21 -28.56 -12.23
CA SER A 759 -5.80 -29.24 -11.01
C SER A 759 -5.28 -30.65 -11.31
N ASN A 760 -4.27 -31.10 -10.55
CA ASN A 760 -3.75 -32.48 -10.56
C ASN A 760 -4.81 -33.60 -10.41
N THR A 761 -6.06 -33.24 -10.06
CA THR A 761 -7.18 -34.17 -9.87
C THR A 761 -8.19 -34.15 -11.03
N GLY A 762 -8.31 -33.00 -11.72
CA GLY A 762 -9.14 -32.85 -12.93
C GLY A 762 -8.37 -32.97 -14.24
N ASP A 763 -7.04 -33.00 -14.16
CA ASP A 763 -6.10 -33.17 -15.26
C ASP A 763 -5.69 -34.66 -15.43
N ASP A 764 -5.85 -35.18 -16.65
CA ASP A 764 -5.45 -36.54 -17.04
C ASP A 764 -3.91 -36.67 -17.30
N PHE A 765 -3.21 -35.56 -17.53
CA PHE A 765 -1.77 -35.44 -17.83
C PHE A 765 -1.01 -34.45 -16.90
N PRO A 766 -1.07 -34.58 -15.55
CA PRO A 766 -0.63 -33.57 -14.57
C PRO A 766 0.89 -33.41 -14.39
N ASN A 767 1.66 -33.59 -15.46
CA ASN A 767 3.10 -33.31 -15.58
C ASN A 767 3.49 -32.85 -17.01
N GLU A 768 2.52 -32.48 -17.85
CA GLU A 768 2.70 -32.06 -19.24
C GLU A 768 1.75 -30.89 -19.58
N ILE A 769 2.23 -29.67 -19.32
CA ILE A 769 1.61 -28.33 -19.49
C ILE A 769 0.90 -28.02 -20.84
N THR A 770 0.83 -28.98 -21.74
CA THR A 770 0.22 -28.84 -23.06
C THR A 770 -0.96 -29.79 -23.29
N GLN A 771 -1.27 -30.68 -22.33
CA GLN A 771 -2.38 -31.63 -22.35
C GLN A 771 -3.06 -31.66 -20.99
N TRP A 772 -4.39 -31.73 -20.96
CA TRP A 772 -5.15 -31.76 -19.70
C TRP A 772 -6.43 -32.63 -19.74
N VAL A 773 -6.70 -33.32 -20.85
CA VAL A 773 -7.87 -34.21 -21.05
C VAL A 773 -7.47 -35.41 -21.91
N ASP A 774 -7.91 -36.60 -21.49
CA ASP A 774 -7.91 -37.85 -22.26
C ASP A 774 -9.37 -38.36 -22.36
N THR A 775 -10.08 -38.06 -23.46
CA THR A 775 -11.52 -38.36 -23.57
C THR A 775 -11.83 -39.87 -23.60
N ASP A 776 -10.90 -40.72 -24.05
CA ASP A 776 -11.16 -42.16 -24.23
C ASP A 776 -10.27 -43.11 -23.41
N GLY A 777 -9.24 -42.58 -22.74
CA GLY A 777 -8.45 -43.23 -21.70
C GLY A 777 -7.27 -44.06 -22.21
N ASP A 778 -6.67 -43.67 -23.34
CA ASP A 778 -5.60 -44.44 -23.99
C ASP A 778 -4.17 -43.90 -23.72
N GLY A 779 -4.05 -42.71 -23.13
CA GLY A 779 -2.80 -42.06 -22.78
C GLY A 779 -2.26 -41.07 -23.84
N TYR A 780 -3.06 -40.68 -24.83
CA TYR A 780 -2.81 -39.55 -25.72
C TYR A 780 -3.81 -38.41 -25.44
N GLY A 781 -3.34 -37.16 -25.48
CA GLY A 781 -4.15 -36.03 -25.02
C GLY A 781 -4.95 -35.34 -26.12
N ASP A 782 -6.18 -34.94 -25.79
CA ASP A 782 -7.17 -34.35 -26.68
C ASP A 782 -6.72 -33.03 -27.34
N ASN A 783 -5.78 -32.27 -26.74
CA ASN A 783 -5.40 -30.95 -27.26
C ASN A 783 -4.57 -31.11 -28.55
N PRO A 784 -5.09 -30.71 -29.73
CA PRO A 784 -4.40 -30.91 -31.02
C PRO A 784 -3.14 -30.04 -31.20
N SER A 785 -2.88 -29.12 -30.26
CA SER A 785 -1.64 -28.33 -30.19
C SER A 785 -0.67 -28.79 -29.09
N GLY A 786 -1.05 -29.80 -28.31
CA GLY A 786 -0.26 -30.35 -27.23
C GLY A 786 0.83 -31.32 -27.68
N GLN A 787 1.61 -31.80 -26.72
CA GLN A 787 2.57 -32.88 -26.90
C GLN A 787 1.81 -34.19 -27.10
N SER A 788 2.30 -35.02 -28.03
CA SER A 788 1.70 -36.33 -28.35
C SER A 788 0.16 -36.29 -28.49
N PRO A 789 -0.40 -35.41 -29.35
CA PRO A 789 -1.83 -35.20 -29.41
C PRO A 789 -2.53 -36.40 -30.04
N ASP A 790 -3.68 -36.77 -29.51
CA ASP A 790 -4.46 -37.89 -30.02
C ASP A 790 -5.04 -37.58 -31.41
N GLY A 791 -4.83 -38.49 -32.35
CA GLY A 791 -5.37 -38.46 -33.70
C GLY A 791 -6.80 -39.02 -33.81
N CYS A 792 -7.36 -39.60 -32.75
CA CYS A 792 -8.63 -40.32 -32.74
C CYS A 792 -9.67 -39.87 -31.68
N VAL A 793 -9.26 -39.30 -30.53
CA VAL A 793 -9.98 -38.50 -29.48
C VAL A 793 -11.21 -39.14 -28.82
N SER A 794 -11.80 -40.15 -29.43
CA SER A 794 -13.05 -40.79 -29.00
C SER A 794 -13.06 -42.30 -29.30
N LEU A 795 -11.88 -42.84 -29.61
CA LEU A 795 -11.64 -44.22 -29.99
C LEU A 795 -10.19 -44.64 -29.66
N SER A 796 -10.01 -44.98 -28.38
CA SER A 796 -8.79 -45.54 -27.78
C SER A 796 -8.02 -46.50 -28.70
N GLY A 797 -6.73 -46.23 -28.81
CA GLY A 797 -5.81 -46.89 -29.72
C GLY A 797 -4.44 -47.18 -29.13
N THR A 798 -3.51 -47.56 -30.01
CA THR A 798 -2.10 -47.85 -29.65
C THR A 798 -1.10 -47.51 -30.76
N SER A 799 -1.53 -46.89 -31.87
CA SER A 799 -0.62 -46.52 -32.96
C SER A 799 0.34 -45.41 -32.52
N THR A 800 1.59 -45.46 -33.01
CA THR A 800 2.66 -44.52 -32.65
C THR A 800 3.41 -43.93 -33.84
N SER A 801 3.20 -44.42 -35.07
CA SER A 801 4.03 -44.09 -36.24
C SER A 801 3.43 -43.04 -37.19
N ASP A 802 2.10 -42.91 -37.26
CA ASP A 802 1.42 -41.90 -38.07
C ASP A 802 0.49 -41.00 -37.25
N ARG A 803 -0.64 -41.54 -36.79
CA ARG A 803 -1.54 -40.89 -35.85
C ARG A 803 -1.32 -41.54 -34.49
N LEU A 804 -1.14 -40.74 -33.47
CA LEU A 804 -1.10 -41.23 -32.10
C LEU A 804 -2.53 -41.54 -31.64
N GLY A 805 -2.69 -42.45 -30.68
CA GLY A 805 -3.99 -42.81 -30.07
C GLY A 805 -5.03 -43.45 -30.99
N CYS A 806 -4.67 -43.83 -32.21
CA CYS A 806 -5.59 -44.50 -33.12
C CYS A 806 -5.49 -46.03 -33.04
N VAL A 807 -6.58 -46.70 -33.42
CA VAL A 807 -6.66 -48.17 -33.45
C VAL A 807 -5.56 -48.73 -34.35
N ASP A 808 -4.77 -49.65 -33.78
CA ASP A 808 -3.76 -50.47 -34.43
C ASP A 808 -4.15 -51.94 -34.14
N SER A 809 -4.54 -52.67 -35.18
CA SER A 809 -5.22 -53.96 -35.05
C SER A 809 -4.28 -55.18 -35.03
N ASP A 810 -3.03 -55.03 -35.49
CA ASP A 810 -2.01 -56.09 -35.48
C ASP A 810 -0.76 -55.75 -34.66
N SER A 811 -0.75 -54.58 -34.03
CA SER A 811 0.25 -54.08 -33.08
C SER A 811 1.61 -53.80 -33.73
N ASP A 812 1.59 -53.18 -34.92
CA ASP A 812 2.77 -52.84 -35.71
C ASP A 812 3.18 -51.37 -35.67
N THR A 813 2.45 -50.55 -34.90
CA THR A 813 2.57 -49.10 -34.69
C THR A 813 1.86 -48.18 -35.69
N TRP A 814 1.32 -48.67 -36.81
CA TRP A 814 0.58 -47.84 -37.76
C TRP A 814 -0.94 -47.85 -37.51
N SER A 815 -1.61 -46.73 -37.72
CA SER A 815 -3.06 -46.64 -37.51
C SER A 815 -3.86 -47.31 -38.63
N ASN A 816 -4.91 -48.04 -38.27
CA ASN A 816 -5.90 -48.56 -39.22
C ASN A 816 -6.44 -47.44 -40.13
N PRO A 817 -6.66 -47.68 -41.44
CA PRO A 817 -7.25 -46.71 -42.34
C PRO A 817 -8.76 -46.51 -42.07
N ASP A 818 -9.21 -45.26 -42.08
CA ASP A 818 -10.60 -44.87 -41.87
C ASP A 818 -11.14 -43.91 -42.97
N GLY A 819 -12.27 -43.25 -42.69
CA GLY A 819 -12.95 -42.35 -43.63
C GLY A 819 -12.30 -40.97 -43.81
N LEU A 820 -11.34 -40.60 -42.97
CA LEU A 820 -10.61 -39.33 -42.96
C LEU A 820 -9.11 -39.54 -43.17
N TRP A 821 -8.53 -40.58 -42.57
CA TRP A 821 -7.13 -40.97 -42.72
C TRP A 821 -7.03 -42.29 -43.50
N THR A 822 -6.60 -42.19 -44.75
CA THR A 822 -6.54 -43.35 -45.66
C THR A 822 -5.12 -43.89 -45.78
N THR A 823 -4.93 -45.04 -46.42
CA THR A 823 -3.59 -45.53 -46.79
C THR A 823 -2.80 -44.51 -47.63
N SER A 824 -3.48 -43.73 -48.47
CA SER A 824 -2.86 -42.61 -49.21
C SER A 824 -2.53 -41.38 -48.36
N SER A 825 -2.99 -41.34 -47.12
CA SER A 825 -2.67 -40.34 -46.11
C SER A 825 -1.50 -40.77 -45.21
N GLY A 826 -1.07 -42.03 -45.27
CA GLY A 826 -0.02 -42.61 -44.42
C GLY A 826 -0.49 -43.72 -43.49
N ALA A 827 -1.80 -44.02 -43.45
CA ALA A 827 -2.35 -45.12 -42.65
C ALA A 827 -1.82 -46.50 -43.08
N ASP A 828 -1.95 -47.48 -42.19
CA ASP A 828 -1.52 -48.86 -42.41
C ASP A 828 -2.13 -49.45 -43.70
N SER A 829 -1.23 -49.89 -44.59
CA SER A 829 -1.51 -50.51 -45.89
C SER A 829 -1.73 -52.02 -45.83
N CYS A 830 -1.67 -52.62 -44.64
CA CYS A 830 -1.77 -54.06 -44.38
C CYS A 830 -2.77 -54.47 -43.26
N GLU A 831 -3.14 -53.58 -42.32
CA GLU A 831 -4.25 -53.57 -41.31
C GLU A 831 -4.36 -54.77 -40.33
N ASN A 832 -4.05 -55.97 -40.77
CA ASN A 832 -4.22 -57.22 -40.04
C ASN A 832 -3.00 -58.15 -40.23
N VAL A 833 -1.88 -57.60 -40.71
CA VAL A 833 -0.62 -58.28 -41.02
C VAL A 833 0.55 -57.36 -40.65
N TRP A 834 1.01 -57.50 -39.40
CA TRP A 834 2.16 -56.80 -38.82
C TRP A 834 3.30 -56.57 -39.82
N GLY A 835 3.76 -55.33 -39.91
CA GLY A 835 4.87 -54.91 -40.74
C GLY A 835 5.78 -53.86 -40.12
N ASN A 836 6.71 -53.39 -40.95
CA ASN A 836 7.79 -52.49 -40.57
C ASN A 836 8.27 -51.61 -41.73
N SER A 837 7.66 -51.72 -42.91
CA SER A 837 7.88 -50.82 -44.05
C SER A 837 7.46 -49.38 -43.70
N THR A 838 8.21 -48.42 -44.24
CA THR A 838 8.07 -46.97 -43.97
C THR A 838 8.19 -46.08 -45.21
N ILE A 839 8.59 -46.63 -46.37
CA ILE A 839 8.86 -45.86 -47.60
C ILE A 839 7.65 -45.84 -48.54
N ASP A 840 6.98 -46.97 -48.74
CA ASP A 840 5.93 -47.13 -49.76
C ASP A 840 4.58 -47.60 -49.19
N ARG A 841 4.58 -48.73 -48.46
CA ARG A 841 3.39 -49.37 -47.91
C ARG A 841 3.57 -49.51 -46.41
N ASN A 842 3.48 -48.37 -45.73
CA ASN A 842 3.46 -48.24 -44.28
C ASN A 842 2.65 -49.37 -43.62
N GLY A 843 3.22 -50.02 -42.61
CA GLY A 843 2.62 -51.17 -41.91
C GLY A 843 2.66 -52.51 -42.65
N CYS A 844 3.26 -52.60 -43.83
CA CYS A 844 3.49 -53.88 -44.49
C CYS A 844 4.84 -54.50 -44.16
N LEU A 845 4.93 -55.84 -44.29
CA LEU A 845 6.14 -56.61 -44.01
C LEU A 845 7.31 -56.20 -44.91
N ASP A 846 8.43 -55.91 -44.27
CA ASP A 846 9.76 -55.62 -44.82
C ASP A 846 10.74 -56.60 -44.14
N ASN A 847 11.35 -57.51 -44.91
CA ASN A 847 12.12 -58.63 -44.37
C ASN A 847 13.54 -58.26 -43.91
N ASP A 848 14.17 -57.25 -44.52
CA ASP A 848 15.59 -56.94 -44.31
C ASP A 848 15.82 -55.55 -43.69
N GLY A 849 14.80 -54.69 -43.67
CA GLY A 849 14.74 -53.46 -42.89
C GLY A 849 15.20 -52.21 -43.62
N ASP A 850 15.15 -52.18 -44.96
CA ASP A 850 15.45 -50.98 -45.74
C ASP A 850 14.30 -49.94 -45.75
N GLY A 851 13.10 -50.35 -45.35
CA GLY A 851 11.87 -49.54 -45.31
C GLY A 851 10.92 -49.76 -46.50
N GLN A 852 11.32 -50.47 -47.55
CA GLN A 852 10.51 -50.84 -48.70
C GLN A 852 9.73 -52.12 -48.40
N SER A 853 8.46 -52.19 -48.77
CA SER A 853 7.67 -53.40 -48.53
C SER A 853 8.06 -54.53 -49.49
N ASN A 854 8.09 -55.79 -49.00
CA ASN A 854 8.46 -56.99 -49.77
C ASN A 854 7.71 -57.16 -51.12
N LEU A 855 6.58 -56.49 -51.32
CA LEU A 855 5.79 -56.59 -52.56
C LEU A 855 6.27 -55.63 -53.67
N ASN A 856 7.00 -54.58 -53.29
CA ASN A 856 7.54 -53.55 -54.16
C ASN A 856 9.07 -53.44 -54.08
N ASP A 857 9.72 -54.40 -53.42
CA ASP A 857 11.16 -54.59 -53.39
C ASP A 857 11.55 -55.73 -54.37
N ILE A 858 12.58 -55.48 -55.19
CA ILE A 858 13.09 -56.44 -56.18
C ILE A 858 14.10 -57.44 -55.58
N LEU A 859 14.67 -57.15 -54.40
CA LEU A 859 15.66 -57.97 -53.70
C LEU A 859 15.33 -58.12 -52.20
N GLU A 860 14.21 -58.82 -51.88
CA GLU A 860 13.61 -59.12 -50.54
C GLU A 860 14.53 -59.56 -49.35
N ASN A 861 15.85 -59.60 -49.51
CA ASN A 861 16.85 -59.98 -48.50
C ASN A 861 18.18 -59.17 -48.62
N ASP A 862 18.22 -58.08 -49.40
CA ASP A 862 19.37 -57.18 -49.55
C ASP A 862 18.97 -55.73 -49.26
N SER A 863 19.05 -55.36 -47.97
CA SER A 863 18.65 -54.04 -47.45
C SER A 863 19.47 -52.84 -47.96
N SER A 864 20.21 -53.00 -49.06
CA SER A 864 20.92 -51.95 -49.77
C SER A 864 20.34 -51.65 -51.15
N GLN A 865 19.45 -52.49 -51.69
CA GLN A 865 18.92 -52.36 -53.04
C GLN A 865 17.47 -52.85 -53.16
N TRP A 866 16.59 -52.00 -53.69
CA TRP A 866 15.16 -52.32 -53.84
C TRP A 866 14.56 -51.98 -55.20
N LEU A 867 15.32 -51.35 -56.10
CA LEU A 867 14.86 -50.90 -57.42
C LEU A 867 15.93 -51.08 -58.50
N ASP A 868 15.48 -51.44 -59.70
CA ASP A 868 16.25 -51.54 -60.94
C ASP A 868 15.36 -50.93 -62.04
N THR A 869 15.66 -49.68 -62.42
CA THR A 869 14.77 -48.86 -63.27
C THR A 869 14.86 -49.20 -64.75
N ASP A 870 15.99 -49.71 -65.26
CA ASP A 870 16.18 -50.01 -66.69
C ASP A 870 16.43 -51.49 -67.04
N SER A 871 16.55 -52.35 -66.03
CA SER A 871 16.67 -53.80 -66.12
C SER A 871 17.95 -54.31 -66.75
N ASP A 872 19.09 -53.64 -66.50
CA ASP A 872 20.41 -54.12 -66.92
C ASP A 872 21.07 -55.13 -65.96
N GLY A 873 20.67 -55.11 -64.68
CA GLY A 873 21.16 -55.99 -63.63
C GLY A 873 22.10 -55.31 -62.61
N TYR A 874 22.33 -54.01 -62.75
CA TYR A 874 22.75 -53.10 -61.69
C TYR A 874 21.53 -52.37 -61.11
N TYR A 875 21.63 -51.90 -59.87
CA TYR A 875 20.47 -51.43 -59.10
C TYR A 875 20.62 -49.96 -58.68
N ASP A 876 19.50 -49.25 -58.60
CA ASP A 876 19.42 -47.78 -58.59
C ASP A 876 20.11 -47.10 -57.40
N ASN A 877 20.31 -47.79 -56.26
CA ASN A 877 20.96 -47.17 -55.11
C ASN A 877 22.48 -47.15 -55.30
N ALA A 878 23.08 -45.99 -55.09
CA ALA A 878 24.50 -45.77 -55.31
C ALA A 878 25.43 -46.50 -54.33
N ASN A 879 26.70 -46.63 -54.73
CA ASN A 879 27.83 -47.12 -53.93
C ASN A 879 27.79 -46.61 -52.47
N PRO A 880 27.86 -47.48 -51.44
CA PRO A 880 28.37 -48.85 -51.47
C PRO A 880 27.29 -49.95 -51.46
N ALA A 881 26.09 -49.67 -51.96
CA ALA A 881 25.07 -50.71 -52.16
C ALA A 881 25.57 -51.83 -53.09
N THR A 882 24.99 -53.03 -53.00
CA THR A 882 25.39 -54.17 -53.83
C THR A 882 25.09 -53.90 -55.29
N ASP A 883 26.04 -54.23 -56.19
CA ASP A 883 25.91 -54.08 -57.65
C ASP A 883 25.22 -52.76 -58.09
N TRP A 884 25.66 -51.62 -57.54
CA TRP A 884 25.09 -50.30 -57.84
C TRP A 884 25.25 -49.88 -59.30
N ASP A 885 24.30 -49.08 -59.78
CA ASP A 885 24.39 -48.41 -61.08
C ASP A 885 24.79 -46.92 -60.92
N ASP A 886 25.82 -46.49 -61.63
CA ASP A 886 26.21 -45.07 -61.77
C ASP A 886 25.39 -44.35 -62.87
N CYS A 887 24.61 -45.09 -63.67
CA CYS A 887 23.69 -44.62 -64.71
C CYS A 887 22.24 -45.17 -64.64
N PRO A 888 21.46 -45.08 -63.51
CA PRO A 888 20.17 -45.78 -63.22
C PRO A 888 18.96 -45.67 -64.18
N THR A 889 19.14 -45.17 -65.40
CA THR A 889 18.12 -45.00 -66.44
C THR A 889 18.65 -45.26 -67.85
N ILE A 890 19.90 -45.72 -67.97
CA ILE A 890 20.64 -45.91 -69.22
C ILE A 890 21.39 -47.26 -69.22
N TRP A 891 20.62 -48.33 -69.45
CA TRP A 891 21.08 -49.71 -69.64
C TRP A 891 22.51 -49.79 -70.17
N GLY A 892 23.38 -50.45 -69.41
CA GLY A 892 24.77 -50.58 -69.76
C GLY A 892 25.44 -51.79 -69.14
N ASN A 893 26.78 -51.72 -69.11
CA ASN A 893 27.64 -52.84 -68.77
C ASN A 893 29.12 -52.45 -68.54
N SER A 894 29.46 -51.16 -68.42
CA SER A 894 30.81 -50.75 -68.02
C SER A 894 31.09 -51.15 -66.57
N THR A 895 32.38 -51.38 -66.27
CA THR A 895 32.80 -51.94 -64.97
C THR A 895 34.07 -51.31 -64.40
N THR A 896 34.67 -50.34 -65.09
CA THR A 896 36.02 -49.83 -64.76
C THR A 896 36.01 -48.44 -64.12
N ASP A 897 35.17 -47.54 -64.62
CA ASP A 897 35.11 -46.12 -64.24
C ASP A 897 33.75 -45.75 -63.65
N LEU A 898 32.66 -46.00 -64.39
CA LEU A 898 31.28 -45.84 -63.98
C LEU A 898 30.60 -47.20 -64.18
N GLN A 899 30.07 -47.80 -63.12
CA GLN A 899 29.43 -49.11 -63.18
C GLN A 899 28.00 -49.00 -63.75
N GLY A 900 27.56 -49.96 -64.56
CA GLY A 900 26.21 -49.96 -65.18
C GLY A 900 26.00 -48.96 -66.32
N CYS A 901 26.93 -48.04 -66.56
CA CYS A 901 26.85 -47.15 -67.72
C CYS A 901 27.10 -47.87 -69.08
N LEU A 902 26.66 -47.23 -70.16
CA LEU A 902 26.82 -47.76 -71.52
C LEU A 902 28.30 -47.77 -71.96
N ASP A 903 28.79 -48.95 -72.35
CA ASP A 903 30.07 -49.20 -73.04
C ASP A 903 29.75 -49.71 -74.47
N SER A 904 30.22 -49.02 -75.51
CA SER A 904 29.87 -49.34 -76.91
C SER A 904 30.74 -50.41 -77.56
N ASP A 905 31.98 -50.60 -77.11
CA ASP A 905 32.95 -51.48 -77.77
C ASP A 905 33.48 -52.64 -76.92
N GLY A 906 33.16 -52.63 -75.64
CA GLY A 906 33.33 -53.75 -74.70
C GLY A 906 34.70 -53.81 -74.07
N ASP A 907 35.42 -52.68 -73.97
CA ASP A 907 36.72 -52.59 -73.31
C ASP A 907 36.60 -52.48 -71.77
N GLY A 908 35.42 -52.10 -71.27
CA GLY A 908 35.07 -52.00 -69.85
C GLY A 908 35.02 -50.58 -69.29
N VAL A 909 35.41 -49.56 -70.06
CA VAL A 909 35.27 -48.13 -69.72
C VAL A 909 33.96 -47.58 -70.30
N SER A 910 33.29 -46.71 -69.56
CA SER A 910 32.06 -46.08 -70.04
C SER A 910 32.32 -45.16 -71.24
N ASN A 911 31.35 -45.03 -72.15
CA ASN A 911 31.44 -44.10 -73.28
C ASN A 911 31.67 -42.63 -72.86
N GLY A 912 31.40 -42.29 -71.60
CA GLY A 912 31.62 -40.96 -71.04
C GLY A 912 33.03 -40.74 -70.49
N GLY A 913 33.72 -41.82 -70.08
CA GLY A 913 35.10 -41.82 -69.62
C GLY A 913 36.14 -42.08 -70.71
N ASP A 914 35.76 -42.75 -71.80
CA ASP A 914 36.66 -43.12 -72.90
C ASP A 914 36.83 -41.99 -73.96
N PRO A 915 38.06 -41.53 -74.25
CA PRO A 915 38.36 -40.60 -75.35
C PRO A 915 38.13 -41.18 -76.77
N TRP A 916 38.11 -42.50 -76.93
CA TRP A 916 37.86 -43.20 -78.20
C TRP A 916 36.80 -44.32 -78.09
N PRO A 917 35.53 -43.99 -77.75
CA PRO A 917 34.46 -44.91 -77.30
C PRO A 917 33.86 -45.83 -78.39
N ASN A 918 34.66 -46.19 -79.41
CA ASN A 918 34.35 -47.10 -80.50
C ASN A 918 35.64 -47.84 -80.99
N ASP A 919 36.74 -47.78 -80.24
CA ASP A 919 38.03 -48.41 -80.51
C ASP A 919 38.60 -49.07 -79.24
N PRO A 920 38.29 -50.36 -78.98
CA PRO A 920 38.61 -51.08 -77.74
C PRO A 920 40.11 -51.43 -77.60
N THR A 921 40.97 -50.67 -78.28
CA THR A 921 42.43 -50.75 -78.20
C THR A 921 43.04 -49.49 -77.60
N ARG A 922 42.25 -48.43 -77.35
CA ARG A 922 42.71 -47.13 -76.86
C ARG A 922 41.60 -46.50 -76.00
N SER A 923 41.80 -46.44 -74.69
CA SER A 923 40.81 -45.86 -73.75
C SER A 923 41.40 -44.92 -72.69
N VAL A 924 42.72 -44.65 -72.77
CA VAL A 924 43.43 -43.75 -71.85
C VAL A 924 44.38 -42.85 -72.63
N ASP A 925 44.31 -41.55 -72.33
CA ASP A 925 45.19 -40.47 -72.78
C ASP A 925 45.53 -39.63 -71.54
N THR A 926 46.63 -39.97 -70.86
CA THR A 926 46.94 -39.50 -69.50
C THR A 926 47.40 -38.04 -69.47
N ASP A 927 48.00 -37.51 -70.55
CA ASP A 927 48.44 -36.11 -70.63
C ASP A 927 47.72 -35.25 -71.67
N GLY A 928 46.91 -35.85 -72.55
CA GLY A 928 46.02 -35.15 -73.46
C GLY A 928 46.67 -34.65 -74.74
N ASP A 929 47.82 -35.18 -75.15
CA ASP A 929 48.48 -34.80 -76.41
C ASP A 929 47.77 -35.35 -77.67
N GLY A 930 46.87 -36.33 -77.48
CA GLY A 930 46.09 -36.98 -78.53
C GLY A 930 46.64 -38.33 -78.99
N ILE A 931 47.70 -38.83 -78.35
CA ILE A 931 48.24 -40.18 -78.50
C ILE A 931 47.85 -40.99 -77.25
N SER A 932 47.32 -42.20 -77.44
CA SER A 932 46.95 -43.06 -76.32
C SER A 932 48.20 -43.59 -75.59
N ASP A 933 48.12 -43.79 -74.28
CA ASP A 933 49.24 -44.18 -73.40
C ASP A 933 50.04 -45.41 -73.87
N ASN A 934 49.42 -46.28 -74.66
CA ASN A 934 50.02 -47.49 -75.23
C ASN A 934 50.76 -47.29 -76.56
N LEU A 935 50.74 -46.07 -77.11
CA LEU A 935 51.40 -45.64 -78.35
C LEU A 935 52.33 -44.44 -78.15
N ASP A 936 52.31 -43.82 -76.97
CA ASP A 936 53.17 -42.72 -76.55
C ASP A 936 54.41 -43.25 -75.78
N ASP A 937 55.60 -42.73 -76.08
CA ASP A 937 56.85 -43.03 -75.35
C ASP A 937 57.02 -42.14 -74.10
N CYS A 938 56.27 -41.05 -73.99
CA CYS A 938 56.22 -40.10 -72.87
C CYS A 938 54.79 -39.86 -72.29
N PRO A 939 53.98 -40.91 -71.95
CA PRO A 939 52.53 -40.86 -71.64
C PRO A 939 52.11 -40.16 -70.33
N THR A 940 52.89 -39.17 -69.88
CA THR A 940 52.67 -38.32 -68.71
C THR A 940 53.26 -36.91 -68.91
N PHE A 941 53.77 -36.61 -70.11
CA PHE A 941 54.37 -35.34 -70.48
C PHE A 941 54.08 -35.03 -71.94
N ALA A 942 52.94 -34.38 -72.16
CA ALA A 942 52.40 -34.06 -73.48
C ALA A 942 53.46 -33.47 -74.43
N GLY A 943 53.62 -34.12 -75.57
CA GLY A 943 54.65 -33.78 -76.54
C GLY A 943 54.13 -33.68 -77.96
N ASN A 944 55.08 -33.69 -78.88
CA ASN A 944 54.83 -33.57 -80.31
C ASN A 944 56.00 -34.10 -81.16
N SER A 945 57.05 -34.63 -80.53
CA SER A 945 58.10 -35.33 -81.25
C SER A 945 57.51 -36.52 -82.00
N THR A 946 57.97 -36.72 -83.23
CA THR A 946 57.48 -37.81 -84.11
C THR A 946 58.61 -38.74 -84.56
N TRP A 947 59.79 -38.59 -83.96
CA TRP A 947 61.01 -39.27 -84.39
C TRP A 947 61.86 -39.79 -83.22
N ILE A 948 62.17 -41.09 -83.26
CA ILE A 948 62.78 -41.93 -82.21
C ILE A 948 61.91 -42.09 -80.97
N LEU A 949 61.55 -41.00 -80.29
CA LEU A 949 60.58 -40.99 -79.21
C LEU A 949 59.33 -40.25 -79.73
N VAL A 950 58.17 -40.88 -79.64
CA VAL A 950 56.88 -40.32 -80.07
C VAL A 950 56.15 -39.79 -78.84
N GLY A 951 55.50 -38.61 -78.95
CA GLY A 951 54.75 -37.97 -77.85
C GLY A 951 55.61 -37.29 -76.79
N CYS A 952 56.91 -37.11 -77.04
CA CYS A 952 57.83 -36.41 -76.14
C CYS A 952 58.09 -34.94 -76.57
N LEU A 953 58.76 -34.16 -75.71
CA LEU A 953 59.02 -32.74 -75.93
C LEU A 953 60.05 -32.47 -77.05
N ASP A 954 59.57 -31.89 -78.14
CA ASP A 954 60.35 -31.20 -79.17
C ASP A 954 60.17 -29.67 -78.97
N ALA A 955 61.28 -28.95 -78.76
CA ALA A 955 61.24 -27.55 -78.29
C ALA A 955 61.13 -26.51 -79.40
N ASP A 956 61.51 -26.83 -80.64
CA ASP A 956 61.45 -25.90 -81.78
C ASP A 956 60.69 -26.46 -83.00
N GLY A 957 60.29 -27.72 -82.98
CA GLY A 957 59.34 -28.33 -83.91
C GLY A 957 59.98 -28.99 -85.14
N ASP A 958 61.26 -29.36 -85.10
CA ASP A 958 61.94 -30.06 -86.18
C ASP A 958 61.56 -31.56 -86.31
N GLY A 959 60.90 -32.10 -85.28
CA GLY A 959 60.44 -33.48 -85.12
C GLY A 959 61.22 -34.28 -84.06
N ARG A 960 62.30 -33.74 -83.48
CA ARG A 960 63.22 -34.42 -82.54
C ARG A 960 63.01 -33.95 -81.11
N THR A 961 63.14 -34.87 -80.17
CA THR A 961 63.20 -34.50 -78.75
C THR A 961 64.48 -33.73 -78.42
N VAL A 962 64.38 -32.80 -77.46
CA VAL A 962 65.50 -31.95 -76.97
C VAL A 962 66.79 -32.70 -76.58
N GLU A 963 66.73 -33.99 -76.25
CA GLU A 963 67.92 -34.80 -75.90
C GLU A 963 68.71 -35.31 -77.13
N TYR A 964 68.11 -35.27 -78.33
CA TYR A 964 68.68 -35.75 -79.59
C TYR A 964 68.89 -34.66 -80.63
N ASP A 965 68.91 -33.40 -80.17
CA ASP A 965 69.22 -32.22 -80.95
C ASP A 965 70.34 -31.41 -80.27
N LEU A 966 71.34 -31.00 -81.06
CA LEU A 966 72.45 -30.15 -80.62
C LEU A 966 72.11 -28.65 -80.65
N PHE A 967 71.03 -28.25 -81.33
CA PHE A 967 70.56 -26.88 -81.45
C PHE A 967 69.05 -26.72 -81.11
N PRO A 968 68.58 -27.18 -79.92
CA PRO A 968 67.15 -27.30 -79.53
C PRO A 968 66.41 -25.98 -79.25
N THR A 969 66.72 -24.95 -80.05
CA THR A 969 66.09 -23.62 -80.10
C THR A 969 66.10 -23.03 -81.53
N ASP A 970 66.58 -23.77 -82.53
CA ASP A 970 66.66 -23.41 -83.95
C ASP A 970 66.48 -24.65 -84.84
N GLY A 971 65.22 -25.06 -85.03
CA GLY A 971 64.79 -26.21 -85.84
C GLY A 971 65.09 -26.11 -87.35
N THR A 972 66.06 -25.28 -87.75
CA THR A 972 66.73 -25.34 -89.05
C THR A 972 68.08 -26.05 -89.01
N GLN A 973 68.60 -26.34 -87.82
CA GLN A 973 69.93 -26.93 -87.57
C GLN A 973 69.78 -27.99 -86.46
N TRP A 974 70.48 -29.13 -86.57
CA TRP A 974 70.41 -30.18 -85.54
C TRP A 974 71.74 -30.90 -85.24
N ASN A 975 72.81 -30.55 -85.96
CA ASN A 975 74.14 -31.15 -85.81
C ASN A 975 75.24 -30.27 -86.41
N ASP A 976 76.36 -30.09 -85.69
CA ASP A 976 77.57 -29.36 -86.12
C ASP A 976 78.75 -30.34 -86.06
N THR A 977 79.24 -30.78 -87.23
CA THR A 977 80.29 -31.80 -87.32
C THR A 977 81.70 -31.20 -87.38
N ASP A 978 81.87 -29.97 -87.87
CA ASP A 978 83.20 -29.35 -88.04
C ASP A 978 83.62 -28.40 -86.90
N GLY A 979 82.67 -28.04 -86.04
CA GLY A 979 82.86 -27.36 -84.76
C GLY A 979 83.01 -25.85 -84.86
N ASP A 980 82.48 -25.23 -85.91
CA ASP A 980 82.52 -23.77 -86.08
C ASP A 980 81.41 -23.02 -85.31
N GLY A 981 80.41 -23.74 -84.80
CA GLY A 981 79.29 -23.23 -84.02
C GLY A 981 77.98 -23.04 -84.81
N PHE A 982 77.94 -23.46 -86.08
CA PHE A 982 76.75 -23.56 -86.91
C PHE A 982 76.55 -24.99 -87.42
N GLY A 983 75.30 -25.38 -87.70
CA GLY A 983 74.97 -26.69 -88.21
C GLY A 983 75.39 -26.94 -89.67
N ASP A 984 75.59 -28.23 -90.00
CA ASP A 984 76.16 -28.74 -91.27
C ASP A 984 75.40 -28.38 -92.57
#